data_AF-A0A9P1BZN1-F1
#
_entry.id   AF-A0A9P1BZN1-F1
#
_cell.length_a   1.000
_cell.length_b   1.000
_cell.length_c   1.000
_cell.angle_alpha   90.00
_cell.angle_beta   90.00
_cell.angle_gamma   90.00
#
_symmetry.space_group_name_H-M   'P 1'
#
loop_
_entity.id
_entity.type
_entity.pdbx_description
1 polymer ?
#
loop_
_entity_poly.entity_id
_entity_poly.type
_entity_poly.pdbx_seq_one_letter_code
_entity_poly.pdbx_strand_id
1 'polypeptide(L)'
;MALEDLRKAKQKGDEQKVEKAKKELEKAEEKEEKAEEKVEKAEEKVKEAQKEVKAQQEKVQGLEEVKEESLPLLKKFAGDLGDLDERILNSRINNIEDGPFLERDDVIQSIMEEMEKTQRLKINKPRVVCLWSPRGTGKTSVIRRLAKMDEYAESRRCGRLLIFDAAWIPTQMSVEASTLVSAMVLWHLLQLLDGYGVKLAGQVVNFNYMKFTDVVELVKRSSTLLTGRLSSFEAWVRSSCKRERDVFKQWCLVTAAAFNAQQDCACLVLLDQAELLVQQRLDQPSSLGGRRSRFTEVCSQFPRQMAVYCTGTLNMQVDLPAEEYTRLFIQSLPALTPLSFEGVKEAMVQWGGTQYGEEVLDQIYLFSAGVPRLLEFVFQTDGELRSTFEIAFNAMSECFESSYRSAAPFFDQPDAALSLVLCSAVRWNATDSELVPGTSKRWLDIFNAGAAFPNGDSVLVPLVWWFRDQKRRKVLAQKARELNISLEGLLPDPADLLQAPLQGPLSRGTLWEEQVCNALAARFYLYCLAAHKTPCDTYAPFLEIYPTTDNHLHSVLEQFSVCWSDGVEYPDEEASVLDRVGKAIKCNKNFKSAHHDLLIPVKRIETGQLEYIAAQCRYGSPKTVTDLTKTCQDKTRKPRTSDPSSEVPDMTNVLLQICSTSEGTQKFQKATPWAKRQEEKKYSLMNCKAIIAQLHMLRIL
;
A
#
# COMPACT_ATOMS: atom_id res chain seq x y z
N MET A 1 -2.37 -77.09 -27.36
CA MET A 1 -2.83 -78.14 -28.31
C MET A 1 -2.58 -79.54 -27.77
N ALA A 2 -1.33 -79.99 -27.58
CA ALA A 2 -1.02 -81.35 -27.08
C ALA A 2 -1.72 -81.73 -25.75
N LEU A 3 -1.82 -80.78 -24.82
CA LEU A 3 -2.49 -80.95 -23.52
C LEU A 3 -4.01 -81.16 -23.67
N GLU A 4 -4.60 -80.57 -24.70
CA GLU A 4 -6.02 -80.70 -25.02
C GLU A 4 -6.32 -82.01 -25.77
N ASP A 5 -5.39 -82.45 -26.63
CA ASP A 5 -5.45 -83.75 -27.29
C ASP A 5 -5.32 -84.90 -26.27
N LEU A 6 -4.46 -84.74 -25.24
CA LEU A 6 -4.38 -85.68 -24.11
C LEU A 6 -5.68 -85.73 -23.30
N ARG A 7 -6.33 -84.59 -23.04
CA ARG A 7 -7.65 -84.53 -22.37
C ARG A 7 -8.73 -85.24 -23.17
N LYS A 8 -8.79 -85.00 -24.48
CA LYS A 8 -9.76 -85.64 -25.41
C LYS A 8 -9.51 -87.14 -25.52
N ALA A 9 -8.25 -87.59 -25.54
CA ALA A 9 -7.91 -89.01 -25.55
C ALA A 9 -8.32 -89.72 -24.25
N LYS A 10 -8.09 -89.09 -23.08
CA LYS A 10 -8.51 -89.63 -21.78
C LYS A 10 -10.03 -89.73 -21.64
N GLN A 11 -10.79 -88.76 -22.14
CA GLN A 11 -12.26 -88.79 -22.11
C GLN A 11 -12.86 -89.91 -22.98
N LYS A 12 -12.16 -90.35 -24.02
CA LYS A 12 -12.63 -91.41 -24.94
C LYS A 12 -12.17 -92.82 -24.56
N GLY A 13 -11.36 -92.98 -23.52
CA GLY A 13 -10.91 -94.30 -23.01
C GLY A 13 -9.96 -95.07 -23.93
N ASP A 14 -9.29 -94.40 -24.89
CA ASP A 14 -8.39 -95.02 -25.87
C ASP A 14 -6.93 -94.96 -25.37
N GLU A 15 -6.50 -96.00 -24.66
CA GLU A 15 -5.20 -96.03 -23.96
C GLU A 15 -3.99 -95.85 -24.89
N GLN A 16 -4.03 -96.37 -26.13
CA GLN A 16 -2.94 -96.16 -27.10
C GLN A 16 -2.80 -94.70 -27.52
N LYS A 17 -3.93 -93.99 -27.69
CA LYS A 17 -3.90 -92.55 -28.00
C LYS A 17 -3.48 -91.70 -26.80
N VAL A 18 -3.82 -92.12 -25.59
CA VAL A 18 -3.36 -91.45 -24.36
C VAL A 18 -1.84 -91.53 -24.24
N GLU A 19 -1.23 -92.68 -24.51
CA GLU A 19 0.23 -92.83 -24.41
C GLU A 19 0.97 -92.05 -25.49
N LYS A 20 0.44 -92.03 -26.72
CA LYS A 20 0.99 -91.21 -27.80
C LYS A 20 0.89 -89.71 -27.47
N ALA A 21 -0.26 -89.25 -26.97
CA ALA A 21 -0.46 -87.86 -26.59
C ALA A 21 0.41 -87.44 -25.39
N LYS A 22 0.71 -88.34 -24.45
CA LYS A 22 1.67 -88.09 -23.36
C LYS A 22 3.08 -87.85 -23.90
N LYS A 23 3.56 -88.68 -24.83
CA LYS A 23 4.90 -88.51 -25.43
C LYS A 23 5.00 -87.24 -26.27
N GLU A 24 3.91 -86.84 -26.92
CA GLU A 24 3.87 -85.56 -27.65
C GLU A 24 3.81 -84.35 -26.72
N LEU A 25 3.16 -84.47 -25.57
CA LEU A 25 3.16 -83.44 -24.53
C LEU A 25 4.55 -83.27 -23.91
N GLU A 26 5.22 -84.37 -23.54
CA GLU A 26 6.56 -84.35 -22.96
C GLU A 26 7.59 -83.72 -23.91
N LYS A 27 7.50 -84.03 -25.22
CA LYS A 27 8.32 -83.37 -26.25
C LYS A 27 7.98 -81.90 -26.49
N ALA A 28 6.75 -81.49 -26.20
CA ALA A 28 6.33 -80.10 -26.29
C ALA A 28 6.85 -79.31 -25.09
N GLU A 29 6.75 -79.86 -23.89
CA GLU A 29 7.29 -79.28 -22.65
C GLU A 29 8.82 -79.13 -22.73
N GLU A 30 9.56 -80.13 -23.23
CA GLU A 30 11.02 -80.03 -23.42
C GLU A 30 11.43 -78.97 -24.48
N LYS A 31 10.55 -78.69 -25.45
CA LYS A 31 10.77 -77.63 -26.45
C LYS A 31 10.45 -76.25 -25.89
N GLU A 32 9.47 -76.15 -25.00
CA GLU A 32 9.10 -74.94 -24.30
C GLU A 32 10.22 -74.51 -23.35
N GLU A 33 10.76 -75.43 -22.55
CA GLU A 33 11.89 -75.16 -21.65
C GLU A 33 13.14 -74.67 -22.42
N LYS A 34 13.47 -75.31 -23.55
CA LYS A 34 14.56 -74.86 -24.44
C LYS A 34 14.28 -73.53 -25.14
N ALA A 35 13.01 -73.15 -25.29
CA ALA A 35 12.64 -71.85 -25.85
C ALA A 35 12.74 -70.75 -24.78
N GLU A 36 12.30 -71.02 -23.55
CA GLU A 36 12.44 -70.11 -22.41
C GLU A 36 13.91 -69.79 -22.11
N GLU A 37 14.80 -70.80 -22.08
CA GLU A 37 16.23 -70.59 -21.86
C GLU A 37 16.89 -69.72 -22.96
N LYS A 38 16.37 -69.81 -24.19
CA LYS A 38 16.83 -68.96 -25.31
C LYS A 38 16.30 -67.54 -25.23
N VAL A 39 15.09 -67.35 -24.73
CA VAL A 39 14.50 -66.03 -24.50
C VAL A 39 15.25 -65.32 -23.38
N GLU A 40 15.55 -66.00 -22.27
CA GLU A 40 16.31 -65.42 -21.15
C GLU A 40 17.71 -64.96 -21.60
N LYS A 41 18.43 -65.79 -22.37
CA LYS A 41 19.72 -65.42 -22.97
C LYS A 41 19.62 -64.28 -23.99
N ALA A 42 18.48 -64.12 -24.67
CA ALA A 42 18.26 -63.00 -25.58
C ALA A 42 17.96 -61.71 -24.81
N GLU A 43 17.20 -61.78 -23.71
CA GLU A 43 16.90 -60.63 -22.85
C GLU A 43 18.15 -60.07 -22.15
N GLU A 44 19.07 -60.93 -21.70
CA GLU A 44 20.36 -60.47 -21.17
C GLU A 44 21.18 -59.72 -22.22
N LYS A 45 21.26 -60.24 -23.45
CA LYS A 45 21.97 -59.58 -24.56
C LYS A 45 21.33 -58.24 -24.93
N VAL A 46 20.00 -58.14 -24.87
CA VAL A 46 19.30 -56.87 -25.10
C VAL A 46 19.59 -55.86 -23.99
N LYS A 47 19.63 -56.29 -22.72
CA LYS A 47 20.01 -55.41 -21.60
C LYS A 47 21.45 -54.91 -21.72
N GLU A 48 22.37 -55.75 -22.18
CA GLU A 48 23.77 -55.37 -22.39
C GLU A 48 23.91 -54.39 -23.57
N ALA A 49 23.23 -54.67 -24.69
CA ALA A 49 23.20 -53.76 -25.84
C ALA A 49 22.56 -52.40 -25.49
N GLN A 50 21.50 -52.37 -24.68
CA GLN A 50 20.89 -51.12 -24.21
C GLN A 50 21.84 -50.30 -23.33
N LYS A 51 22.67 -50.96 -22.49
CA LYS A 51 23.71 -50.26 -21.71
C LYS A 51 24.79 -49.66 -22.60
N GLU A 52 25.23 -50.38 -23.64
CA GLU A 52 26.20 -49.85 -24.61
C GLU A 52 25.63 -48.70 -25.44
N VAL A 53 24.39 -48.80 -25.91
CA VAL A 53 23.70 -47.72 -26.65
C VAL A 53 23.58 -46.48 -25.78
N LYS A 54 23.22 -46.63 -24.49
CA LYS A 54 23.16 -45.50 -23.55
C LYS A 54 24.53 -44.86 -23.33
N ALA A 55 25.59 -45.67 -23.16
CA ALA A 55 26.95 -45.17 -23.01
C ALA A 55 27.48 -44.48 -24.29
N GLN A 56 27.06 -44.93 -25.47
CA GLN A 56 27.38 -44.27 -26.73
C GLN A 56 26.59 -42.98 -26.94
N GLN A 57 25.30 -42.95 -26.56
CA GLN A 57 24.49 -41.72 -26.58
C GLN A 57 25.06 -40.64 -25.64
N GLU A 58 25.47 -41.01 -24.43
CA GLU A 58 26.12 -40.09 -23.48
C GLU A 58 27.47 -39.57 -24.01
N LYS A 59 28.23 -40.39 -24.74
CA LYS A 59 29.48 -39.96 -25.41
C LYS A 59 29.24 -39.04 -26.61
N VAL A 60 28.19 -39.27 -27.40
CA VAL A 60 27.84 -38.44 -28.56
C VAL A 60 27.28 -37.09 -28.10
N GLN A 61 26.42 -37.07 -27.07
CA GLN A 61 25.99 -35.82 -26.41
C GLN A 61 27.18 -35.04 -25.83
N GLY A 62 28.11 -35.70 -25.14
CA GLY A 62 29.31 -35.05 -24.61
C GLY A 62 30.28 -34.53 -25.69
N LEU A 63 30.24 -35.04 -26.93
CA LEU A 63 31.07 -34.57 -28.04
C LEU A 63 30.40 -33.45 -28.85
N GLU A 64 29.06 -33.40 -28.90
CA GLU A 64 28.30 -32.28 -29.46
C GLU A 64 28.30 -31.06 -28.51
N GLU A 65 28.19 -31.27 -27.19
CA GLU A 65 28.31 -30.19 -26.18
C GLU A 65 29.66 -29.46 -26.26
N VAL A 66 30.77 -30.19 -26.42
CA VAL A 66 32.13 -29.61 -26.46
C VAL A 66 32.39 -28.76 -27.72
N LYS A 67 31.69 -29.00 -28.84
CA LYS A 67 31.80 -28.16 -30.04
C LYS A 67 30.88 -26.94 -30.00
N GLU A 68 29.78 -26.99 -29.25
CA GLU A 68 28.81 -25.90 -29.09
C GLU A 68 29.17 -24.88 -27.97
N GLU A 69 30.09 -25.21 -27.07
CA GLU A 69 30.47 -24.41 -25.87
C GLU A 69 31.34 -23.16 -26.15
N SER A 70 31.71 -22.88 -27.41
CA SER A 70 32.65 -21.81 -27.74
C SER A 70 32.02 -20.44 -28.06
N LEU A 71 30.69 -20.33 -27.99
CA LEU A 71 29.96 -19.08 -28.25
C LEU A 71 29.42 -18.51 -26.93
N PRO A 72 29.58 -17.20 -26.64
CA PRO A 72 28.87 -16.57 -25.53
C PRO A 72 27.36 -16.81 -25.68
N LEU A 73 26.63 -17.07 -24.58
CA LEU A 73 25.20 -17.42 -24.56
C LEU A 73 24.36 -16.54 -25.50
N LEU A 74 24.68 -15.25 -25.60
CA LEU A 74 24.10 -14.29 -26.55
C LEU A 74 24.11 -14.66 -28.03
N LYS A 75 25.13 -15.37 -28.52
CA LYS A 75 25.15 -15.82 -29.93
C LYS A 75 24.18 -16.98 -30.17
N LYS A 76 23.77 -17.72 -29.13
CA LYS A 76 22.71 -18.75 -29.20
C LYS A 76 21.30 -18.16 -29.14
N PHE A 77 21.12 -16.96 -28.57
CA PHE A 77 19.79 -16.39 -28.30
C PHE A 77 19.52 -15.00 -28.92
N ALA A 78 20.22 -14.64 -30.01
CA ALA A 78 19.97 -13.41 -30.79
C ALA A 78 19.92 -12.09 -29.98
N GLY A 79 20.50 -12.04 -28.77
CA GLY A 79 20.48 -10.82 -27.95
C GLY A 79 19.84 -10.94 -26.58
N ASP A 80 19.04 -11.98 -26.28
CA ASP A 80 18.32 -12.13 -24.99
C ASP A 80 17.89 -13.56 -24.65
N LEU A 81 17.96 -13.94 -23.36
CA LEU A 81 17.25 -15.12 -22.86
C LEU A 81 15.74 -14.84 -22.95
N GLY A 82 14.99 -15.64 -23.73
CA GLY A 82 13.55 -15.41 -23.95
C GLY A 82 12.68 -15.45 -22.70
N ASP A 83 13.20 -15.94 -21.57
CA ASP A 83 12.55 -16.03 -20.27
C ASP A 83 13.19 -15.09 -19.21
N LEU A 84 13.99 -14.10 -19.61
CA LEU A 84 14.72 -13.23 -18.68
C LEU A 84 13.79 -12.43 -17.75
N ASP A 85 12.70 -11.89 -18.30
CA ASP A 85 11.68 -11.20 -17.50
C ASP A 85 10.96 -12.16 -16.54
N GLU A 86 10.80 -13.43 -16.92
CA GLU A 86 10.26 -14.46 -16.04
C GLU A 86 11.23 -14.72 -14.86
N ARG A 87 12.53 -14.83 -15.15
CA ARG A 87 13.60 -15.09 -14.17
C ARG A 87 13.96 -13.89 -13.29
N ILE A 88 13.74 -12.66 -13.74
CA ILE A 88 14.10 -11.43 -13.00
C ILE A 88 12.87 -10.78 -12.38
N LEU A 89 11.73 -10.73 -13.07
CA LEU A 89 10.54 -9.98 -12.64
C LEU A 89 9.48 -10.92 -12.05
N ASN A 90 8.94 -11.84 -12.83
CA ASN A 90 7.74 -12.59 -12.43
C ASN A 90 8.01 -13.61 -11.31
N SER A 91 9.19 -14.23 -11.31
CA SER A 91 9.60 -15.14 -10.23
C SER A 91 10.03 -14.44 -8.93
N ARG A 92 10.25 -13.12 -8.96
CA ARG A 92 10.85 -12.37 -7.83
C ARG A 92 9.94 -11.29 -7.25
N ILE A 93 8.90 -10.90 -7.96
CA ILE A 93 7.94 -9.88 -7.55
C ILE A 93 6.58 -10.56 -7.34
N ASN A 94 6.05 -10.51 -6.12
CA ASN A 94 4.81 -11.19 -5.72
C ASN A 94 3.55 -10.76 -6.50
N ASN A 95 3.59 -9.65 -7.23
CA ASN A 95 2.55 -9.25 -8.17
C ASN A 95 3.01 -9.67 -9.57
N ILE A 96 2.35 -10.63 -10.22
CA ILE A 96 2.72 -11.19 -11.54
C ILE A 96 2.18 -10.35 -12.70
N GLU A 97 1.15 -9.53 -12.47
CA GLU A 97 0.48 -8.75 -13.51
C GLU A 97 0.96 -7.29 -13.56
N ASP A 98 1.05 -6.72 -14.76
CA ASP A 98 1.29 -5.28 -14.93
C ASP A 98 0.02 -4.51 -14.62
N GLY A 99 -0.23 -4.33 -13.32
CA GLY A 99 -1.26 -3.42 -12.87
C GLY A 99 -0.91 -1.98 -13.26
N PRO A 100 -1.87 -1.15 -13.70
CA PRO A 100 -1.69 0.27 -13.91
C PRO A 100 -1.11 0.98 -12.70
N PHE A 101 -0.17 1.87 -13.00
CA PHE A 101 0.65 2.60 -12.06
C PHE A 101 0.21 4.08 -12.08
N LEU A 102 -0.84 4.39 -11.32
CA LEU A 102 -1.55 5.68 -11.42
C LEU A 102 -1.18 6.61 -10.27
N GLU A 103 -1.01 7.91 -10.57
CA GLU A 103 -0.68 8.96 -9.60
C GLU A 103 0.62 8.68 -8.81
N ARG A 104 1.60 8.07 -9.48
CA ARG A 104 2.88 7.71 -8.86
C ARG A 104 4.09 8.13 -9.69
N ASP A 105 3.88 8.81 -10.82
CA ASP A 105 4.96 9.23 -11.72
C ASP A 105 5.96 10.15 -11.03
N ASP A 106 5.49 11.11 -10.23
CA ASP A 106 6.36 12.00 -9.45
C ASP A 106 7.27 11.22 -8.47
N VAL A 107 6.75 10.13 -7.89
CA VAL A 107 7.51 9.27 -6.98
C VAL A 107 8.56 8.48 -7.76
N ILE A 108 8.21 7.93 -8.92
CA ILE A 108 9.19 7.24 -9.80
C ILE A 108 10.29 8.19 -10.22
N GLN A 109 9.92 9.38 -10.68
CA GLN A 109 10.87 10.41 -11.09
C GLN A 109 11.82 10.76 -9.95
N SER A 110 11.29 10.96 -8.73
CA SER A 110 12.09 11.21 -7.53
C SER A 110 13.04 10.05 -7.19
N ILE A 111 12.60 8.79 -7.35
CA ILE A 111 13.44 7.60 -7.15
C ILE A 111 14.59 7.58 -8.16
N MET A 112 14.28 7.80 -9.44
CA MET A 112 15.27 7.80 -10.51
C MET A 112 16.32 8.88 -10.32
N GLU A 113 15.89 10.12 -10.03
CA GLU A 113 16.81 11.24 -9.78
C GLU A 113 17.77 10.93 -8.64
N GLU A 114 17.26 10.33 -7.54
CA GLU A 114 18.09 9.99 -6.39
C GLU A 114 19.00 8.77 -6.64
N MET A 115 18.55 7.80 -7.43
CA MET A 115 19.37 6.66 -7.86
C MET A 115 20.50 7.10 -8.82
N GLU A 116 20.21 7.96 -9.80
CA GLU A 116 21.19 8.49 -10.74
C GLU A 116 22.21 9.39 -10.02
N LYS A 117 21.73 10.24 -9.11
CA LYS A 117 22.59 11.05 -8.23
C LYS A 117 23.53 10.18 -7.40
N THR A 118 23.05 9.06 -6.87
CA THR A 118 23.88 8.10 -6.12
C THR A 118 25.07 7.59 -6.95
N GLN A 119 24.86 7.30 -8.22
CA GLN A 119 25.91 6.80 -9.11
C GLN A 119 26.93 7.88 -9.48
N ARG A 120 26.49 9.14 -9.61
CA ARG A 120 27.34 10.29 -9.99
C ARG A 120 28.14 10.87 -8.82
N LEU A 121 27.61 10.79 -7.60
CA LEU A 121 28.22 11.40 -6.42
C LEU A 121 29.51 10.67 -6.00
N LYS A 122 30.55 11.45 -5.71
CA LYS A 122 31.79 10.95 -5.07
C LYS A 122 31.64 10.94 -3.55
N ILE A 123 30.78 10.06 -3.07
CA ILE A 123 30.48 9.91 -1.64
C ILE A 123 31.39 8.88 -0.95
N ASN A 124 31.63 9.08 0.36
CA ASN A 124 32.51 8.24 1.18
C ASN A 124 31.78 7.09 1.90
N LYS A 125 30.46 7.00 1.79
CA LYS A 125 29.60 5.94 2.34
C LYS A 125 28.58 5.51 1.27
N PRO A 126 28.04 4.28 1.32
CA PRO A 126 26.94 3.87 0.44
C PRO A 126 25.70 4.73 0.63
N ARG A 127 24.94 4.96 -0.44
CA ARG A 127 23.66 5.69 -0.41
C ARG A 127 22.54 4.77 -0.85
N VAL A 128 21.48 4.69 -0.04
CA VAL A 128 20.26 3.93 -0.32
C VAL A 128 19.09 4.91 -0.45
N VAL A 129 18.25 4.67 -1.45
CA VAL A 129 16.97 5.36 -1.63
C VAL A 129 15.90 4.47 -1.01
N CYS A 130 15.02 5.02 -0.18
CA CYS A 130 14.04 4.23 0.56
C CYS A 130 12.63 4.81 0.41
N LEU A 131 11.66 3.97 0.11
CA LEU A 131 10.24 4.30 0.12
C LEU A 131 9.54 3.55 1.26
N TRP A 132 9.29 4.26 2.34
CA TRP A 132 8.56 3.75 3.50
C TRP A 132 7.11 4.20 3.42
N SER A 133 6.18 3.26 3.23
CA SER A 133 4.75 3.58 3.07
C SER A 133 3.87 2.48 3.65
N PRO A 134 2.67 2.80 4.19
CA PRO A 134 1.77 1.81 4.80
C PRO A 134 1.52 0.57 3.95
N ARG A 135 1.11 -0.52 4.59
CA ARG A 135 0.77 -1.77 3.89
C ARG A 135 -0.37 -1.52 2.90
N GLY A 136 -0.23 -2.02 1.67
CA GLY A 136 -1.29 -1.97 0.65
C GLY A 136 -1.30 -0.75 -0.26
N THR A 137 -0.34 0.16 -0.13
CA THR A 137 -0.25 1.40 -0.94
C THR A 137 0.32 1.24 -2.36
N GLY A 138 0.68 0.02 -2.78
CA GLY A 138 1.21 -0.26 -4.13
C GLY A 138 2.73 -0.21 -4.26
N LYS A 139 3.49 -0.30 -3.16
CA LYS A 139 4.98 -0.31 -3.19
C LYS A 139 5.59 -1.37 -4.12
N THR A 140 5.04 -2.58 -4.13
CA THR A 140 5.52 -3.66 -5.02
C THR A 140 5.31 -3.32 -6.50
N SER A 141 4.24 -2.59 -6.83
CA SER A 141 4.01 -2.06 -8.18
C SER A 141 5.04 -1.01 -8.56
N VAL A 142 5.57 -0.23 -7.61
CA VAL A 142 6.70 0.70 -7.85
C VAL A 142 7.95 -0.06 -8.26
N ILE A 143 8.31 -1.15 -7.55
CA ILE A 143 9.47 -1.99 -7.91
C ILE A 143 9.33 -2.54 -9.32
N ARG A 144 8.15 -3.08 -9.65
CA ARG A 144 7.85 -3.60 -10.98
C ARG A 144 7.95 -2.53 -12.06
N ARG A 145 7.39 -1.34 -11.81
CA ARG A 145 7.45 -0.20 -12.73
C ARG A 145 8.89 0.20 -12.99
N LEU A 146 9.69 0.44 -11.93
CA LEU A 146 11.12 0.76 -12.04
C LEU A 146 11.85 -0.31 -12.84
N ALA A 147 11.65 -1.57 -12.50
CA ALA A 147 12.32 -2.68 -13.16
C ALA A 147 12.01 -2.79 -14.65
N LYS A 148 10.85 -2.29 -15.11
CA LYS A 148 10.41 -2.29 -16.52
C LYS A 148 10.77 -1.04 -17.31
N MET A 149 11.29 0.01 -16.67
CA MET A 149 11.65 1.26 -17.36
C MET A 149 12.76 1.07 -18.40
N ASP A 150 12.76 1.92 -19.42
CA ASP A 150 13.74 1.89 -20.51
C ASP A 150 15.14 2.26 -20.03
N GLU A 151 15.24 3.18 -19.06
CA GLU A 151 16.49 3.60 -18.43
C GLU A 151 17.22 2.44 -17.75
N TYR A 152 16.47 1.44 -17.26
CA TYR A 152 17.02 0.23 -16.65
C TYR A 152 16.94 -0.99 -17.57
N ALA A 153 16.51 -0.83 -18.83
CA ALA A 153 16.37 -1.93 -19.77
C ALA A 153 17.71 -2.65 -19.98
N GLU A 154 18.82 -1.93 -20.14
CA GLU A 154 20.13 -2.56 -20.31
C GLU A 154 20.60 -3.28 -19.04
N SER A 155 20.39 -2.69 -17.86
CA SER A 155 20.68 -3.36 -16.59
C SER A 155 19.84 -4.63 -16.41
N ARG A 156 18.57 -4.61 -16.83
CA ARG A 156 17.68 -5.78 -16.83
C ARG A 156 18.19 -6.84 -17.80
N ARG A 157 18.39 -6.47 -19.07
CA ARG A 157 18.87 -7.30 -20.18
C ARG A 157 20.17 -8.05 -19.86
N CYS A 158 21.09 -7.36 -19.20
CA CYS A 158 22.40 -7.90 -18.88
C CYS A 158 22.50 -8.57 -17.51
N GLY A 159 21.38 -8.74 -16.78
CA GLY A 159 21.41 -9.36 -15.45
C GLY A 159 22.14 -8.53 -14.39
N ARG A 160 22.14 -7.20 -14.54
CA ARG A 160 22.69 -6.22 -13.58
C ARG A 160 21.63 -5.63 -12.66
N LEU A 161 20.36 -6.01 -12.85
CA LEU A 161 19.24 -5.68 -11.98
C LEU A 161 18.98 -6.84 -11.01
N LEU A 162 19.32 -6.64 -9.74
CA LEU A 162 19.05 -7.58 -8.66
C LEU A 162 17.77 -7.16 -7.94
N ILE A 163 16.75 -8.02 -7.98
CA ILE A 163 15.53 -7.87 -7.18
C ILE A 163 15.55 -8.95 -6.08
N PHE A 164 15.33 -8.54 -4.83
CA PHE A 164 15.39 -9.44 -3.68
C PHE A 164 14.35 -9.08 -2.63
N ASP A 165 13.57 -10.06 -2.19
CA ASP A 165 12.63 -9.92 -1.08
C ASP A 165 13.36 -10.15 0.26
N ALA A 166 13.41 -9.14 1.12
CA ALA A 166 14.06 -9.24 2.41
C ALA A 166 13.44 -10.30 3.33
N ALA A 167 12.23 -10.81 3.04
CA ALA A 167 11.61 -11.93 3.76
C ALA A 167 12.42 -13.23 3.73
N TRP A 168 13.41 -13.35 2.83
CA TRP A 168 14.34 -14.49 2.79
C TRP A 168 15.45 -14.44 3.87
N ILE A 169 15.73 -13.26 4.44
CA ILE A 169 16.84 -13.03 5.40
C ILE A 169 16.53 -13.40 6.87
N PRO A 170 15.30 -13.24 7.43
CA PRO A 170 15.00 -13.50 8.84
C PRO A 170 15.40 -14.87 9.40
N THR A 171 15.54 -15.90 8.56
CA THR A 171 16.01 -17.23 8.99
C THR A 171 17.52 -17.30 9.25
N GLN A 172 18.27 -16.24 8.95
CA GLN A 172 19.74 -16.19 8.93
C GLN A 172 20.30 -15.14 9.91
N MET A 173 19.70 -15.03 11.10
CA MET A 173 20.01 -13.98 12.08
C MET A 173 21.46 -14.00 12.63
N SER A 174 22.11 -15.15 12.70
CA SER A 174 23.49 -15.29 13.20
C SER A 174 24.56 -15.00 12.15
N VAL A 175 24.16 -14.69 10.91
CA VAL A 175 25.08 -14.55 9.78
C VAL A 175 25.69 -13.15 9.76
N GLU A 176 26.88 -12.97 9.22
CA GLU A 176 27.44 -11.62 9.01
C GLU A 176 26.75 -10.92 7.82
N ALA A 177 26.58 -9.60 7.90
CA ALA A 177 25.92 -8.83 6.83
C ALA A 177 26.65 -8.91 5.48
N SER A 178 27.98 -8.93 5.48
CA SER A 178 28.83 -9.10 4.29
C SER A 178 28.59 -10.46 3.61
N THR A 179 28.35 -11.50 4.42
CA THR A 179 28.00 -12.84 3.94
C THR A 179 26.63 -12.85 3.30
N LEU A 180 25.64 -12.19 3.91
CA LEU A 180 24.30 -12.09 3.32
C LEU A 180 24.32 -11.37 1.98
N VAL A 181 24.98 -10.20 1.89
CA VAL A 181 25.06 -9.43 0.64
C VAL A 181 25.78 -10.23 -0.45
N SER A 182 26.86 -10.93 -0.10
CA SER A 182 27.55 -11.84 -1.02
C SER A 182 26.62 -12.97 -1.50
N ALA A 183 25.87 -13.58 -0.59
CA ALA A 183 24.93 -14.64 -0.90
C ALA A 183 23.77 -14.14 -1.79
N MET A 184 23.26 -12.92 -1.58
CA MET A 184 22.22 -12.31 -2.41
C MET A 184 22.67 -12.20 -3.87
N VAL A 185 23.89 -11.70 -4.10
CA VAL A 185 24.45 -11.56 -5.45
C VAL A 185 24.68 -12.93 -6.10
N LEU A 186 25.25 -13.89 -5.37
CA LEU A 186 25.49 -15.24 -5.88
C LEU A 186 24.18 -15.98 -6.17
N TRP A 187 23.18 -15.85 -5.31
CA TRP A 187 21.87 -16.45 -5.51
C TRP A 187 21.14 -15.83 -6.69
N HIS A 188 21.26 -14.51 -6.88
CA HIS A 188 20.76 -13.82 -8.07
C HIS A 188 21.35 -14.41 -9.35
N LEU A 189 22.67 -14.63 -9.40
CA LEU A 189 23.34 -15.26 -10.54
C LEU A 189 22.88 -16.69 -10.77
N LEU A 190 22.71 -17.49 -9.71
CA LEU A 190 22.24 -18.87 -9.81
C LEU A 190 20.82 -18.97 -10.37
N GLN A 191 19.92 -18.08 -9.96
CA GLN A 191 18.56 -18.01 -10.50
C GLN A 191 18.55 -17.53 -11.96
N LEU A 192 19.36 -16.51 -12.25
CA LEU A 192 19.45 -15.92 -13.59
C LEU A 192 19.99 -16.92 -14.61
N LEU A 193 21.01 -17.68 -14.25
CA LEU A 193 21.74 -18.59 -15.13
C LEU A 193 21.40 -20.06 -14.84
N ASP A 194 20.29 -20.34 -14.16
CA ASP A 194 19.90 -21.71 -13.81
C ASP A 194 19.83 -22.61 -15.05
N GLY A 195 20.62 -23.68 -15.03
CA GLY A 195 20.78 -24.65 -16.13
C GLY A 195 21.87 -24.30 -17.15
N TYR A 196 22.62 -23.20 -16.95
CA TYR A 196 23.61 -22.72 -17.91
C TYR A 196 25.06 -22.74 -17.40
N GLY A 197 26.00 -22.99 -18.32
CA GLY A 197 27.44 -22.86 -18.10
C GLY A 197 28.00 -21.55 -18.63
N VAL A 198 28.82 -20.84 -17.83
CA VAL A 198 29.51 -19.60 -18.25
C VAL A 198 31.02 -19.80 -18.22
N LYS A 199 31.69 -19.44 -19.30
CA LYS A 199 33.15 -19.53 -19.41
C LYS A 199 33.83 -18.34 -18.74
N LEU A 200 34.51 -18.59 -17.64
CA LEU A 200 35.23 -17.60 -16.83
C LEU A 200 36.69 -18.00 -16.68
N ALA A 201 37.61 -17.11 -17.08
CA ALA A 201 39.06 -17.32 -16.94
C ALA A 201 39.57 -18.72 -17.38
N GLY A 202 38.99 -19.28 -18.45
CA GLY A 202 39.38 -20.58 -18.99
C GLY A 202 38.65 -21.81 -18.40
N GLN A 203 37.76 -21.63 -17.43
CA GLN A 203 36.92 -22.69 -16.86
C GLN A 203 35.43 -22.43 -17.18
N VAL A 204 34.66 -23.49 -17.45
CA VAL A 204 33.20 -23.42 -17.50
C VAL A 204 32.62 -23.60 -16.10
N VAL A 205 31.82 -22.63 -15.65
CA VAL A 205 31.14 -22.61 -14.36
C VAL A 205 29.66 -22.84 -14.60
N ASN A 206 29.11 -23.93 -14.05
CA ASN A 206 27.71 -24.31 -14.23
C ASN A 206 26.87 -23.75 -13.09
N PHE A 207 25.88 -22.92 -13.43
CA PHE A 207 24.97 -22.29 -12.50
C PHE A 207 23.71 -23.14 -12.42
N ASN A 208 23.55 -23.88 -11.32
CA ASN A 208 22.37 -24.70 -11.05
C ASN A 208 21.67 -24.17 -9.81
N TYR A 209 20.35 -24.17 -9.80
CA TYR A 209 19.55 -23.68 -8.69
C TYR A 209 20.04 -24.22 -7.33
N MET A 210 20.18 -23.31 -6.37
CA MET A 210 20.38 -23.61 -4.97
C MET A 210 19.43 -22.78 -4.12
N LYS A 211 19.02 -23.31 -2.97
CA LYS A 211 18.26 -22.53 -2.00
C LYS A 211 19.16 -21.45 -1.43
N PHE A 212 18.57 -20.29 -1.11
CA PHE A 212 19.32 -19.17 -0.53
C PHE A 212 20.11 -19.56 0.73
N THR A 213 19.54 -20.42 1.58
CA THR A 213 20.21 -20.96 2.79
C THR A 213 21.50 -21.71 2.48
N ASP A 214 21.52 -22.47 1.39
CA ASP A 214 22.68 -23.28 0.99
C ASP A 214 23.79 -22.38 0.43
N VAL A 215 23.41 -21.32 -0.30
CA VAL A 215 24.34 -20.28 -0.76
C VAL A 215 24.96 -19.54 0.42
N VAL A 216 24.17 -19.22 1.45
CA VAL A 216 24.68 -18.60 2.68
C VAL A 216 25.74 -19.48 3.35
N GLU A 217 25.47 -20.78 3.52
CA GLU A 217 26.44 -21.72 4.09
C GLU A 217 27.72 -21.86 3.25
N LEU A 218 27.59 -21.85 1.91
CA LEU A 218 28.71 -21.84 0.98
C LEU A 218 29.62 -20.62 1.20
N VAL A 219 29.02 -19.42 1.35
CA VAL A 219 29.77 -18.17 1.55
C VAL A 219 30.43 -18.10 2.92
N LYS A 220 29.75 -18.56 3.98
CA LYS A 220 30.33 -18.60 5.34
C LYS A 220 31.58 -19.47 5.44
N ARG A 221 31.76 -20.41 4.49
CA ARG A 221 32.79 -21.46 4.55
C ARG A 221 32.68 -22.33 5.80
N SER A 222 31.50 -22.36 6.44
CA SER A 222 31.28 -22.96 7.75
C SER A 222 31.00 -24.45 7.74
N SER A 223 30.66 -25.08 6.60
CA SER A 223 30.17 -26.45 6.64
C SER A 223 31.10 -27.49 6.01
N THR A 224 31.40 -28.45 6.87
CA THR A 224 31.67 -29.88 6.68
C THR A 224 30.63 -30.64 5.81
N LEU A 225 29.75 -29.95 5.08
CA LEU A 225 28.72 -30.53 4.20
C LEU A 225 29.27 -31.07 2.86
N LEU A 226 30.57 -30.92 2.61
CA LEU A 226 31.19 -31.26 1.32
C LEU A 226 32.20 -32.39 1.50
N THR A 227 31.71 -33.57 1.84
CA THR A 227 32.45 -34.84 1.73
C THR A 227 32.36 -35.43 0.31
N GLY A 228 31.98 -34.63 -0.69
CA GLY A 228 31.87 -35.00 -2.11
C GLY A 228 32.68 -34.09 -3.06
N ARG A 229 32.72 -34.44 -4.35
CA ARG A 229 33.31 -33.58 -5.41
C ARG A 229 32.55 -32.25 -5.44
N LEU A 230 33.28 -31.14 -5.32
CA LEU A 230 32.74 -29.79 -5.43
C LEU A 230 32.11 -29.58 -6.81
N SER A 231 30.94 -28.95 -6.85
CA SER A 231 30.39 -28.45 -8.11
C SER A 231 31.31 -27.37 -8.70
N SER A 232 31.23 -27.15 -10.02
CA SER A 232 32.06 -26.13 -10.70
C SER A 232 31.79 -24.72 -10.16
N PHE A 233 30.54 -24.43 -9.76
CA PHE A 233 30.17 -23.19 -9.09
C PHE A 233 30.78 -23.06 -7.69
N GLU A 234 30.68 -24.07 -6.83
CA GLU A 234 31.27 -24.01 -5.48
C GLU A 234 32.79 -23.82 -5.53
N ALA A 235 33.46 -24.53 -6.45
CA ALA A 235 34.89 -24.39 -6.69
C ALA A 235 35.24 -22.98 -7.18
N TRP A 236 34.42 -22.41 -8.07
CA TRP A 236 34.58 -21.03 -8.53
C TRP A 236 34.37 -20.00 -7.42
N VAL A 237 33.32 -20.11 -6.61
CA VAL A 237 33.07 -19.21 -5.47
C VAL A 237 34.26 -19.23 -4.50
N ARG A 238 34.78 -20.41 -4.17
CA ARG A 238 35.93 -20.54 -3.24
C ARG A 238 37.22 -19.95 -3.80
N SER A 239 37.45 -20.06 -5.10
CA SER A 239 38.67 -19.57 -5.74
C SER A 239 38.61 -18.07 -6.06
N SER A 240 37.44 -17.56 -6.45
CA SER A 240 37.28 -16.25 -7.09
C SER A 240 36.51 -15.21 -6.25
N CYS A 241 35.76 -15.64 -5.24
CA CYS A 241 34.97 -14.78 -4.34
C CYS A 241 35.56 -14.77 -2.92
N LYS A 242 36.83 -14.37 -2.79
CA LYS A 242 37.55 -14.48 -1.50
C LYS A 242 37.11 -13.43 -0.48
N ARG A 243 36.73 -12.24 -0.96
CA ARG A 243 36.23 -11.10 -0.20
C ARG A 243 34.91 -10.64 -0.82
N GLU A 244 34.13 -9.89 -0.06
CA GLU A 244 32.85 -9.32 -0.52
C GLU A 244 33.00 -8.48 -1.80
N ARG A 245 34.03 -7.63 -1.88
CA ARG A 245 34.33 -6.84 -3.09
C ARG A 245 34.62 -7.71 -4.33
N ASP A 246 35.13 -8.92 -4.11
CA ASP A 246 35.39 -9.86 -5.21
C ASP A 246 34.08 -10.38 -5.79
N VAL A 247 33.03 -10.56 -4.97
CA VAL A 247 31.70 -11.02 -5.42
C VAL A 247 31.08 -10.01 -6.38
N PHE A 248 31.13 -8.72 -6.08
CA PHE A 248 30.64 -7.68 -6.99
C PHE A 248 31.43 -7.62 -8.30
N LYS A 249 32.75 -7.77 -8.22
CA LYS A 249 33.59 -7.88 -9.42
C LYS A 249 33.22 -9.12 -10.24
N GLN A 250 32.98 -10.25 -9.58
CA GLN A 250 32.56 -11.48 -10.23
C GLN A 250 31.17 -11.35 -10.86
N TRP A 251 30.22 -10.67 -10.21
CA TRP A 251 28.94 -10.33 -10.83
C TRP A 251 29.16 -9.61 -12.15
N CYS A 252 30.10 -8.65 -12.19
CA CYS A 252 30.46 -7.98 -13.44
C CYS A 252 31.05 -8.90 -14.50
N LEU A 253 31.98 -9.77 -14.11
CA LEU A 253 32.66 -10.66 -15.05
C LEU A 253 31.72 -11.74 -15.60
N VAL A 254 30.86 -12.29 -14.75
CA VAL A 254 29.87 -13.31 -15.13
C VAL A 254 28.89 -12.77 -16.12
N THR A 255 28.30 -11.60 -15.82
CA THR A 255 27.31 -10.97 -16.70
C THR A 255 27.93 -10.42 -17.98
N ALA A 256 29.17 -9.94 -17.96
CA ALA A 256 29.90 -9.61 -19.18
C ALA A 256 30.15 -10.85 -20.06
N ALA A 257 30.51 -11.98 -19.46
CA ALA A 257 30.75 -13.22 -20.19
C ALA A 257 29.45 -13.87 -20.72
N ALA A 258 28.38 -13.85 -19.93
CA ALA A 258 27.09 -14.45 -20.28
C ALA A 258 26.27 -13.57 -21.24
N PHE A 259 26.22 -12.26 -20.95
CA PHE A 259 25.31 -11.29 -21.58
C PHE A 259 26.01 -10.12 -22.27
N ASN A 260 27.32 -10.21 -22.51
CA ASN A 260 28.11 -9.14 -23.17
C ASN A 260 27.85 -7.75 -22.57
N ALA A 261 27.58 -7.71 -21.26
CA ALA A 261 27.31 -6.49 -20.52
C ALA A 261 28.49 -5.52 -20.66
N GLN A 262 28.20 -4.28 -21.05
CA GLN A 262 29.22 -3.24 -21.08
C GLN A 262 29.73 -2.93 -19.66
N GLN A 263 30.98 -2.45 -19.55
CA GLN A 263 31.59 -2.22 -18.23
C GLN A 263 30.94 -1.07 -17.45
N ASP A 264 30.37 -0.11 -18.16
CA ASP A 264 29.65 1.07 -17.64
C ASP A 264 28.17 0.79 -17.35
N CYS A 265 27.65 -0.39 -17.71
CA CYS A 265 26.29 -0.79 -17.34
C CYS A 265 26.15 -0.89 -15.82
N ALA A 266 25.18 -0.15 -15.28
CA ALA A 266 24.99 0.00 -13.85
C ALA A 266 24.47 -1.28 -13.19
N CYS A 267 25.04 -1.63 -12.04
CA CYS A 267 24.43 -2.58 -11.10
C CYS A 267 23.37 -1.87 -10.25
N LEU A 268 22.16 -2.40 -10.28
CA LEU A 268 21.00 -1.90 -9.57
C LEU A 268 20.51 -2.97 -8.59
N VAL A 269 20.12 -2.54 -7.39
CA VAL A 269 19.57 -3.42 -6.36
C VAL A 269 18.21 -2.88 -5.94
N LEU A 270 17.16 -3.67 -6.10
CA LEU A 270 15.82 -3.39 -5.59
C LEU A 270 15.51 -4.37 -4.46
N LEU A 271 15.41 -3.86 -3.22
CA LEU A 271 15.09 -4.65 -2.04
C LEU A 271 13.63 -4.43 -1.64
N ASP A 272 12.81 -5.48 -1.77
CA ASP A 272 11.43 -5.45 -1.26
C ASP A 272 11.37 -5.84 0.21
N GLN A 273 10.32 -5.40 0.91
CA GLN A 273 10.04 -5.70 2.32
C GLN A 273 11.21 -5.41 3.30
N ALA A 274 12.00 -4.37 3.03
CA ALA A 274 13.19 -4.04 3.79
C ALA A 274 12.90 -3.71 5.27
N GLU A 275 11.65 -3.41 5.64
CA GLU A 275 11.23 -3.25 7.05
C GLU A 275 11.55 -4.47 7.91
N LEU A 276 11.58 -5.67 7.33
CA LEU A 276 11.89 -6.91 8.05
C LEU A 276 13.33 -6.90 8.56
N LEU A 277 14.24 -6.23 7.84
CA LEU A 277 15.61 -6.00 8.28
C LEU A 277 15.71 -4.89 9.32
N VAL A 278 14.76 -3.94 9.32
CA VAL A 278 14.72 -2.86 10.31
C VAL A 278 14.21 -3.37 11.65
N GLN A 279 13.19 -4.24 11.63
CA GLN A 279 12.60 -4.85 12.83
C GLN A 279 13.60 -5.77 13.56
N GLN A 280 14.58 -6.33 12.84
CA GLN A 280 15.67 -7.10 13.41
C GLN A 280 16.69 -6.18 14.10
N ARG A 281 16.45 -5.96 15.38
CA ARG A 281 17.35 -5.21 16.26
C ARG A 281 18.53 -6.08 16.67
N LEU A 282 19.72 -5.50 16.68
CA LEU A 282 20.92 -6.15 17.20
C LEU A 282 21.17 -5.58 18.60
N ASP A 283 21.35 -6.46 19.59
CA ASP A 283 21.39 -6.12 21.03
C ASP A 283 22.58 -5.25 21.47
N GLN A 284 23.39 -4.74 20.53
CA GLN A 284 24.52 -3.86 20.81
C GLN A 284 24.11 -2.40 20.61
N PRO A 285 23.94 -1.61 21.69
CA PRO A 285 23.80 -0.16 21.55
C PRO A 285 25.06 0.41 20.90
N SER A 286 24.90 1.33 19.95
CA SER A 286 26.03 2.07 19.40
C SER A 286 26.64 2.94 20.51
N SER A 287 27.97 3.04 20.55
CA SER A 287 28.69 3.91 21.49
C SER A 287 28.43 5.40 21.27
N LEU A 288 27.71 5.77 20.19
CA LEU A 288 27.48 7.14 19.73
C LEU A 288 25.99 7.52 19.76
N GLY A 289 25.13 6.69 20.38
CA GLY A 289 23.68 6.85 20.29
C GLY A 289 23.11 6.28 18.98
N GLY A 290 21.84 5.87 19.01
CA GLY A 290 21.19 5.15 17.91
C GLY A 290 21.29 3.62 18.03
N ARG A 291 20.23 2.92 17.62
CA ARG A 291 20.15 1.45 17.67
C ARG A 291 20.58 0.86 16.33
N ARG A 292 21.50 -0.11 16.36
CA ARG A 292 21.98 -0.80 15.15
C ARG A 292 20.90 -1.77 14.65
N SER A 293 20.38 -1.54 13.44
CA SER A 293 19.43 -2.47 12.79
C SER A 293 20.15 -3.31 11.75
N ARG A 294 19.63 -4.51 11.48
CA ARG A 294 20.18 -5.38 10.44
C ARG A 294 20.15 -4.73 9.06
N PHE A 295 19.13 -3.90 8.79
CA PHE A 295 19.05 -3.07 7.59
C PHE A 295 20.31 -2.23 7.37
N THR A 296 20.74 -1.48 8.39
CA THR A 296 21.93 -0.62 8.28
C THR A 296 23.21 -1.42 8.07
N GLU A 297 23.32 -2.61 8.66
CA GLU A 297 24.48 -3.47 8.42
C GLU A 297 24.53 -3.94 6.97
N VAL A 298 23.44 -4.56 6.49
CA VAL A 298 23.32 -5.09 5.12
C VAL A 298 23.55 -3.99 4.10
N CYS A 299 22.85 -2.86 4.24
CA CYS A 299 22.95 -1.77 3.27
C CYS A 299 24.34 -1.11 3.25
N SER A 300 25.07 -1.12 4.38
CA SER A 300 26.43 -0.57 4.45
C SER A 300 27.49 -1.42 3.75
N GLN A 301 27.16 -2.66 3.37
CA GLN A 301 28.09 -3.53 2.64
C GLN A 301 28.09 -3.24 1.13
N PHE A 302 26.98 -2.74 0.58
CA PHE A 302 26.92 -2.43 -0.86
C PHE A 302 27.99 -1.40 -1.28
N PRO A 303 28.52 -1.50 -2.52
CA PRO A 303 29.47 -0.52 -3.05
C PRO A 303 28.90 0.89 -3.06
N ARG A 304 29.75 1.88 -2.81
CA ARG A 304 29.32 3.28 -2.57
C ARG A 304 28.52 3.93 -3.69
N GLN A 305 28.84 3.56 -4.93
CA GLN A 305 28.22 4.09 -6.16
C GLN A 305 27.17 3.14 -6.74
N MET A 306 26.84 2.04 -6.05
CA MET A 306 25.76 1.16 -6.47
C MET A 306 24.43 1.80 -6.11
N ALA A 307 23.51 1.88 -7.07
CA ALA A 307 22.18 2.37 -6.80
C ALA A 307 21.36 1.27 -6.13
N VAL A 308 20.94 1.53 -4.89
CA VAL A 308 20.16 0.60 -4.09
C VAL A 308 18.86 1.29 -3.70
N TYR A 309 17.74 0.70 -4.08
CA TYR A 309 16.40 1.14 -3.74
C TYR A 309 15.73 0.11 -2.82
N CYS A 310 15.11 0.58 -1.75
CA CYS A 310 14.45 -0.25 -0.75
C CYS A 310 13.00 0.18 -0.56
N THR A 311 12.07 -0.76 -0.50
CA THR A 311 10.68 -0.50 -0.07
C THR A 311 10.43 -1.09 1.30
N GLY A 312 9.47 -0.50 2.03
CA GLY A 312 8.92 -1.17 3.21
C GLY A 312 7.82 -0.37 3.91
N THR A 313 7.36 -0.87 5.06
CA THR A 313 6.26 -0.26 5.83
C THR A 313 6.69 0.67 6.96
N LEU A 314 7.96 0.65 7.38
CA LEU A 314 8.44 1.33 8.58
C LEU A 314 9.15 2.66 8.26
N ASN A 315 8.70 3.77 8.85
CA ASN A 315 9.39 5.06 8.69
C ASN A 315 10.67 5.13 9.54
N MET A 316 11.82 4.90 8.90
CA MET A 316 13.12 5.00 9.58
C MET A 316 13.54 6.44 9.93
N GLN A 317 12.94 7.48 9.35
CA GLN A 317 13.45 8.85 9.47
C GLN A 317 13.42 9.41 10.90
N VAL A 318 12.54 8.90 11.76
CA VAL A 318 12.29 9.47 13.09
C VAL A 318 13.43 9.17 14.09
N ASP A 319 14.23 8.12 13.85
CA ASP A 319 15.24 7.63 14.79
C ASP A 319 16.66 7.52 14.17
N LEU A 320 16.93 8.18 13.03
CA LEU A 320 18.26 8.13 12.41
C LEU A 320 19.25 9.04 13.15
N PRO A 321 20.40 8.52 13.60
CA PRO A 321 21.47 9.38 14.08
C PRO A 321 21.98 10.26 12.94
N ALA A 322 22.59 11.39 13.27
CA ALA A 322 23.09 12.32 12.26
C ALA A 322 24.01 11.62 11.25
N GLU A 323 23.94 12.07 10.00
CA GLU A 323 24.59 11.48 8.83
C GLU A 323 26.09 11.21 9.02
N GLU A 324 26.78 12.03 9.80
CA GLU A 324 28.20 11.86 10.12
C GLU A 324 28.47 10.58 10.93
N TYR A 325 27.53 10.13 11.76
CA TYR A 325 27.64 8.95 12.62
C TYR A 325 27.09 7.66 11.99
N THR A 326 26.45 7.72 10.82
CA THR A 326 25.96 6.54 10.12
C THR A 326 27.04 5.89 9.25
N ARG A 327 26.89 4.59 8.93
CA ARG A 327 27.76 3.90 7.96
C ARG A 327 27.28 4.01 6.51
N LEU A 328 26.10 4.59 6.29
CA LEU A 328 25.45 4.78 5.00
C LEU A 328 24.58 6.04 5.00
N PHE A 329 24.35 6.61 3.82
CA PHE A 329 23.38 7.67 3.57
C PHE A 329 22.02 7.05 3.27
N ILE A 330 20.97 7.48 3.98
CA ILE A 330 19.60 7.03 3.73
C ILE A 330 18.81 8.22 3.18
N GLN A 331 18.39 8.12 1.92
CA GLN A 331 17.46 9.04 1.30
C GLN A 331 16.06 8.45 1.38
N SER A 332 15.30 8.83 2.40
CA SER A 332 13.91 8.42 2.53
C SER A 332 13.00 9.37 1.74
N LEU A 333 12.17 8.80 0.87
CA LEU A 333 11.16 9.51 0.08
C LEU A 333 9.83 9.59 0.85
N PRO A 334 8.95 10.56 0.52
CA PRO A 334 7.60 10.63 1.08
C PRO A 334 6.83 9.33 0.87
N ALA A 335 6.03 8.94 1.85
CA ALA A 335 5.18 7.76 1.78
C ALA A 335 4.15 7.90 0.64
N LEU A 336 3.86 6.80 -0.05
CA LEU A 336 2.75 6.76 -1.01
C LEU A 336 1.42 7.05 -0.29
N THR A 337 0.68 8.02 -0.82
CA THR A 337 -0.71 8.27 -0.44
C THR A 337 -1.63 7.26 -1.10
N PRO A 338 -2.85 7.02 -0.60
CA PRO A 338 -3.89 6.36 -1.38
C PRO A 338 -4.16 7.08 -2.72
N LEU A 339 -4.81 6.39 -3.65
CA LEU A 339 -5.25 6.99 -4.92
C LEU A 339 -6.32 8.05 -4.67
N SER A 340 -6.33 9.11 -5.49
CA SER A 340 -7.44 10.05 -5.54
C SER A 340 -8.68 9.37 -6.14
N PHE A 341 -9.83 10.03 -6.07
CA PHE A 341 -11.05 9.52 -6.69
C PHE A 341 -10.89 9.27 -8.20
N GLU A 342 -10.26 10.19 -8.93
CA GLU A 342 -9.98 10.01 -10.36
C GLU A 342 -8.97 8.88 -10.59
N GLY A 343 -7.95 8.77 -9.75
CA GLY A 343 -7.01 7.65 -9.78
C GLY A 343 -7.69 6.31 -9.55
N VAL A 344 -8.69 6.24 -8.65
CA VAL A 344 -9.52 5.04 -8.49
C VAL A 344 -10.33 4.79 -9.74
N LYS A 345 -11.05 5.79 -10.27
CA LYS A 345 -11.86 5.66 -11.50
C LYS A 345 -11.04 5.06 -12.65
N GLU A 346 -9.84 5.59 -12.87
CA GLU A 346 -8.91 5.09 -13.88
C GLU A 346 -8.41 3.68 -13.55
N ALA A 347 -8.05 3.42 -12.29
CA ALA A 347 -7.60 2.11 -11.85
C ALA A 347 -8.67 1.04 -12.08
N MET A 348 -9.94 1.36 -11.81
CA MET A 348 -11.04 0.44 -11.97
C MET A 348 -11.30 0.07 -13.43
N VAL A 349 -11.18 1.04 -14.34
CA VAL A 349 -11.26 0.79 -15.79
C VAL A 349 -10.11 -0.11 -16.26
N GLN A 350 -8.89 0.18 -15.79
CA GLN A 350 -7.69 -0.50 -16.25
C GLN A 350 -7.46 -1.89 -15.63
N TRP A 351 -7.87 -2.13 -14.38
CA TRP A 351 -7.71 -3.42 -13.68
C TRP A 351 -8.71 -4.49 -14.11
N GLY A 352 -10.00 -4.12 -14.27
CA GLY A 352 -11.07 -5.11 -14.44
C GLY A 352 -11.78 -5.05 -15.79
N GLY A 353 -11.42 -4.11 -16.67
CA GLY A 353 -12.17 -3.84 -17.91
C GLY A 353 -13.66 -3.52 -17.66
N THR A 354 -14.02 -3.19 -16.41
CA THR A 354 -15.40 -3.05 -15.94
C THR A 354 -15.66 -1.61 -15.57
N GLN A 355 -16.67 -1.01 -16.19
CA GLN A 355 -17.11 0.34 -15.88
C GLN A 355 -18.25 0.27 -14.86
N TYR A 356 -17.96 0.64 -13.61
CA TYR A 356 -18.97 0.81 -12.57
C TYR A 356 -19.79 2.08 -12.85
N GLY A 357 -21.06 2.09 -12.45
CA GLY A 357 -21.82 3.35 -12.36
C GLY A 357 -21.16 4.28 -11.35
N GLU A 358 -21.25 5.60 -11.55
CA GLU A 358 -20.61 6.59 -10.65
C GLU A 358 -21.05 6.40 -9.19
N GLU A 359 -22.32 6.10 -8.97
CA GLU A 359 -22.86 5.79 -7.64
C GLU A 359 -22.19 4.60 -6.97
N VAL A 360 -21.77 3.56 -7.70
CA VAL A 360 -21.09 2.40 -7.12
C VAL A 360 -19.61 2.71 -6.90
N LEU A 361 -18.99 3.46 -7.82
CA LEU A 361 -17.62 3.93 -7.72
C LEU A 361 -17.41 4.82 -6.48
N ASP A 362 -18.35 5.71 -6.21
CA ASP A 362 -18.38 6.58 -5.02
C ASP A 362 -18.33 5.79 -3.72
N GLN A 363 -19.15 4.73 -3.62
CA GLN A 363 -19.19 3.86 -2.46
C GLN A 363 -17.86 3.11 -2.29
N ILE A 364 -17.34 2.54 -3.38
CA ILE A 364 -16.05 1.83 -3.38
C ILE A 364 -14.93 2.76 -2.91
N TYR A 365 -14.90 3.99 -3.41
CA TYR A 365 -13.93 4.99 -2.97
C TYR A 365 -14.07 5.28 -1.48
N LEU A 366 -15.28 5.45 -0.96
CA LEU A 366 -15.50 5.76 0.45
C LEU A 366 -15.03 4.64 1.40
N PHE A 367 -15.31 3.38 1.04
CA PHE A 367 -14.90 2.23 1.84
C PHE A 367 -13.40 1.95 1.77
N SER A 368 -12.81 2.09 0.59
CA SER A 368 -11.39 1.82 0.36
C SER A 368 -10.49 3.01 0.73
N ALA A 369 -11.03 4.23 0.76
CA ALA A 369 -10.28 5.49 0.75
C ALA A 369 -9.18 5.54 -0.32
N GLY A 370 -9.37 4.86 -1.46
CA GLY A 370 -8.40 4.81 -2.55
C GLY A 370 -7.19 3.90 -2.30
N VAL A 371 -7.20 3.05 -1.26
CA VAL A 371 -6.10 2.13 -0.97
C VAL A 371 -6.01 1.04 -2.04
N PRO A 372 -4.93 0.96 -2.84
CA PRO A 372 -4.83 0.04 -3.98
C PRO A 372 -5.13 -1.42 -3.65
N ARG A 373 -4.61 -1.94 -2.54
CA ARG A 373 -4.86 -3.33 -2.14
C ARG A 373 -6.33 -3.62 -1.81
N LEU A 374 -7.07 -2.66 -1.26
CA LEU A 374 -8.51 -2.85 -1.02
C LEU A 374 -9.27 -2.86 -2.34
N LEU A 375 -8.88 -2.00 -3.28
CA LEU A 375 -9.48 -1.93 -4.61
C LEU A 375 -9.22 -3.20 -5.42
N GLU A 376 -8.01 -3.76 -5.39
CA GLU A 376 -7.65 -4.99 -6.11
C GLU A 376 -8.61 -6.15 -5.78
N PHE A 377 -9.01 -6.29 -4.51
CA PHE A 377 -9.94 -7.34 -4.09
C PHE A 377 -11.37 -7.13 -4.60
N VAL A 378 -11.76 -5.90 -4.93
CA VAL A 378 -13.05 -5.65 -5.60
C VAL A 378 -13.10 -6.34 -6.98
N PHE A 379 -11.95 -6.64 -7.60
CA PHE A 379 -11.86 -7.26 -8.93
C PHE A 379 -11.70 -8.77 -8.92
N GLN A 380 -11.28 -9.38 -7.81
CA GLN A 380 -11.03 -10.82 -7.71
C GLN A 380 -12.32 -11.67 -7.61
N THR A 381 -13.50 -11.04 -7.57
CA THR A 381 -14.79 -11.74 -7.60
C THR A 381 -15.15 -12.11 -9.05
N ASP A 382 -14.89 -13.37 -9.41
CA ASP A 382 -15.09 -13.94 -10.75
C ASP A 382 -16.56 -13.88 -11.24
N GLY A 383 -16.71 -13.95 -12.56
CA GLY A 383 -17.91 -13.63 -13.33
C GLY A 383 -19.23 -14.30 -12.94
N GLU A 384 -20.28 -13.47 -12.84
CA GLU A 384 -21.67 -13.66 -13.32
C GLU A 384 -22.61 -12.56 -12.76
N LEU A 385 -22.13 -11.74 -11.81
CA LEU A 385 -22.82 -10.53 -11.35
C LEU A 385 -21.96 -9.30 -11.65
N ARG A 386 -22.35 -8.50 -12.65
CA ARG A 386 -21.82 -7.15 -12.79
C ARG A 386 -22.20 -6.33 -11.54
N SER A 387 -21.23 -6.15 -10.66
CA SER A 387 -20.97 -4.99 -9.79
C SER A 387 -22.17 -4.38 -9.04
N THR A 388 -22.63 -5.05 -7.99
CA THR A 388 -23.36 -4.35 -6.91
C THR A 388 -22.40 -3.89 -5.83
N PHE A 389 -22.80 -2.86 -5.10
CA PHE A 389 -22.09 -2.38 -3.91
C PHE A 389 -21.80 -3.52 -2.91
N GLU A 390 -22.79 -4.37 -2.64
CA GLU A 390 -22.69 -5.44 -1.65
C GLU A 390 -21.55 -6.42 -1.96
N ILE A 391 -21.37 -6.77 -3.24
CA ILE A 391 -20.30 -7.66 -3.67
C ILE A 391 -18.93 -7.02 -3.44
N ALA A 392 -18.76 -5.75 -3.83
CA ALA A 392 -17.51 -5.02 -3.61
C ALA A 392 -17.18 -4.89 -2.12
N PHE A 393 -18.19 -4.59 -1.28
CA PHE A 393 -18.03 -4.49 0.16
C PHE A 393 -17.63 -5.82 0.80
N ASN A 394 -18.26 -6.93 0.40
CA ASN A 394 -17.92 -8.26 0.89
C ASN A 394 -16.47 -8.64 0.53
N ALA A 395 -16.05 -8.39 -0.72
CA ALA A 395 -14.69 -8.66 -1.16
C ALA A 395 -13.63 -7.83 -0.41
N MET A 396 -13.88 -6.52 -0.22
CA MET A 396 -13.01 -5.68 0.61
C MET A 396 -12.97 -6.14 2.08
N SER A 397 -14.11 -6.62 2.60
CA SER A 397 -14.20 -7.16 3.95
C SER A 397 -13.37 -8.43 4.11
N GLU A 398 -13.39 -9.34 3.14
CA GLU A 398 -12.55 -10.54 3.11
C GLU A 398 -11.05 -10.20 3.00
N CYS A 399 -10.70 -9.18 2.21
CA CYS A 399 -9.35 -8.64 2.17
C CYS A 399 -8.91 -8.17 3.57
N PHE A 400 -9.77 -7.45 4.28
CA PHE A 400 -9.47 -6.99 5.64
C PHE A 400 -9.14 -8.17 6.57
N GLU A 401 -9.95 -9.24 6.56
CA GLU A 401 -9.77 -10.41 7.43
C GLU A 401 -8.52 -11.24 7.11
N SER A 402 -8.19 -11.36 5.84
CA SER A 402 -7.06 -12.16 5.37
C SER A 402 -5.74 -11.39 5.46
N SER A 403 -5.75 -10.12 5.06
CA SER A 403 -4.53 -9.36 4.77
C SER A 403 -4.19 -8.32 5.83
N TYR A 404 -5.13 -7.89 6.67
CA TYR A 404 -4.92 -6.80 7.62
C TYR A 404 -5.20 -7.17 9.08
N ARG A 405 -4.96 -8.45 9.43
CA ARG A 405 -5.07 -8.93 10.81
C ARG A 405 -4.26 -8.10 11.82
N SER A 406 -3.12 -7.54 11.41
CA SER A 406 -2.28 -6.67 12.23
C SER A 406 -2.95 -5.35 12.62
N ALA A 407 -3.93 -4.87 11.84
CA ALA A 407 -4.67 -3.65 12.12
C ALA A 407 -5.87 -3.85 13.06
N ALA A 408 -6.41 -5.08 13.13
CA ALA A 408 -7.58 -5.39 13.95
C ALA A 408 -7.46 -4.93 15.43
N PRO A 409 -6.31 -5.10 16.12
CA PRO A 409 -6.18 -4.69 17.52
C PRO A 409 -6.40 -3.20 17.79
N PHE A 410 -6.17 -2.32 16.80
CA PHE A 410 -6.40 -0.88 16.95
C PHE A 410 -7.89 -0.53 16.88
N PHE A 411 -8.67 -1.34 16.17
CA PHE A 411 -10.12 -1.18 16.05
C PHE A 411 -10.91 -1.96 17.11
N ASP A 412 -10.27 -2.91 17.80
CA ASP A 412 -10.85 -3.61 18.96
C ASP A 412 -10.89 -2.73 20.22
N GLN A 413 -10.11 -1.64 20.25
CA GLN A 413 -10.06 -0.67 21.34
C GLN A 413 -10.95 0.54 20.99
N PRO A 414 -12.16 0.68 21.58
CA PRO A 414 -13.14 1.65 21.08
C PRO A 414 -12.68 3.11 21.13
N ASP A 415 -11.88 3.52 22.12
CA ASP A 415 -11.37 4.89 22.22
C ASP A 415 -10.30 5.19 21.17
N ALA A 416 -9.42 4.22 20.89
CA ALA A 416 -8.42 4.34 19.83
C ALA A 416 -9.08 4.35 18.45
N ALA A 417 -10.04 3.43 18.24
CA ALA A 417 -10.83 3.34 17.03
C ALA A 417 -11.61 4.64 16.76
N LEU A 418 -12.29 5.20 17.77
CA LEU A 418 -12.99 6.48 17.63
C LEU A 418 -12.01 7.61 17.28
N SER A 419 -10.89 7.70 17.98
CA SER A 419 -9.88 8.75 17.74
C SER A 419 -9.31 8.68 16.31
N LEU A 420 -9.03 7.48 15.81
CA LEU A 420 -8.60 7.25 14.42
C LEU A 420 -9.66 7.70 13.41
N VAL A 421 -10.91 7.30 13.63
CA VAL A 421 -12.05 7.64 12.75
C VAL A 421 -12.27 9.16 12.74
N LEU A 422 -12.26 9.82 13.90
CA LEU A 422 -12.39 11.27 13.99
C LEU A 422 -11.22 11.98 13.29
N CYS A 423 -9.98 11.54 13.53
CA CYS A 423 -8.79 12.11 12.89
C CYS A 423 -8.91 12.07 11.36
N SER A 424 -9.35 10.92 10.82
CA SER A 424 -9.61 10.77 9.39
C SER A 424 -10.75 11.66 8.91
N ALA A 425 -11.89 11.69 9.62
CA ALA A 425 -13.07 12.45 9.19
C ALA A 425 -12.76 13.94 9.03
N VAL A 426 -11.93 14.49 9.92
CA VAL A 426 -11.70 15.93 10.01
C VAL A 426 -10.38 16.44 9.44
N ARG A 427 -9.67 15.60 8.68
CA ARG A 427 -8.32 15.89 8.16
C ARG A 427 -7.37 16.34 9.27
N TRP A 428 -7.32 15.58 10.36
CA TRP A 428 -6.39 15.86 11.44
C TRP A 428 -4.95 15.71 10.96
N ASN A 429 -4.10 16.66 11.33
CA ASN A 429 -2.70 16.61 10.98
C ASN A 429 -1.96 15.64 11.93
N ALA A 430 -1.47 14.53 11.39
CA ALA A 430 -0.70 13.58 12.18
C ALA A 430 0.78 13.96 12.32
N THR A 431 1.28 14.95 11.58
CA THR A 431 2.66 15.41 11.75
C THR A 431 2.86 16.19 13.05
N ASP A 432 1.78 16.70 13.64
CA ASP A 432 1.83 17.55 14.84
C ASP A 432 1.99 16.73 16.14
N SER A 433 1.88 15.40 16.10
CA SER A 433 1.98 14.52 17.26
C SER A 433 2.56 13.16 16.90
N GLU A 434 3.41 12.58 17.75
CA GLU A 434 3.87 11.19 17.59
C GLU A 434 2.75 10.16 17.86
N LEU A 435 1.75 10.55 18.66
CA LEU A 435 0.68 9.68 19.14
C LEU A 435 -0.67 10.03 18.52
N VAL A 436 -1.52 9.02 18.37
CA VAL A 436 -2.94 9.22 18.06
C VAL A 436 -3.59 9.93 19.26
N PRO A 437 -4.30 11.07 19.05
CA PRO A 437 -4.85 11.89 20.14
C PRO A 437 -5.62 11.07 21.18
N GLY A 438 -5.32 11.28 22.46
CA GLY A 438 -6.03 10.63 23.57
C GLY A 438 -5.68 9.15 23.77
N THR A 439 -4.64 8.64 23.10
CA THR A 439 -4.22 7.24 23.20
C THR A 439 -2.72 7.10 23.45
N SER A 440 -2.30 5.88 23.81
CA SER A 440 -0.87 5.50 23.88
C SER A 440 -0.31 4.94 22.57
N LYS A 441 -1.08 4.98 21.47
CA LYS A 441 -0.69 4.38 20.19
C LYS A 441 0.09 5.39 19.34
N ARG A 442 1.24 4.97 18.81
CA ARG A 442 2.02 5.80 17.88
C ARG A 442 1.41 5.74 16.49
N TRP A 443 1.38 6.87 15.77
CA TRP A 443 0.95 6.89 14.36
C TRP A 443 1.76 5.91 13.50
N LEU A 444 3.05 5.77 13.79
CA LEU A 444 3.93 4.80 13.13
C LEU A 444 3.40 3.37 13.23
N ASP A 445 2.90 2.95 14.40
CA ASP A 445 2.36 1.60 14.59
C ASP A 445 1.05 1.40 13.81
N ILE A 446 0.21 2.44 13.73
CA ILE A 446 -1.04 2.45 12.96
C ILE A 446 -0.74 2.32 11.45
N PHE A 447 0.21 3.09 10.94
CA PHE A 447 0.64 3.07 9.54
C PHE A 447 1.29 1.72 9.17
N ASN A 448 2.15 1.19 10.04
CA ASN A 448 2.77 -0.14 9.86
C ASN A 448 1.72 -1.24 9.74
N ALA A 449 0.69 -1.20 10.58
CA ALA A 449 -0.38 -2.17 10.56
C ALA A 449 -1.29 -2.05 9.34
N GLY A 450 -1.22 -0.93 8.61
CA GLY A 450 -2.10 -0.58 7.51
C GLY A 450 -3.47 -0.07 7.96
N ALA A 451 -3.63 0.32 9.23
CA ALA A 451 -4.91 0.79 9.79
C ALA A 451 -5.25 2.23 9.39
N ALA A 452 -4.24 3.03 9.01
CA ALA A 452 -4.38 4.38 8.50
C ALA A 452 -3.34 4.66 7.42
N PHE A 453 -3.54 5.74 6.67
CA PHE A 453 -2.72 6.13 5.52
C PHE A 453 -2.44 7.63 5.53
N PRO A 454 -1.25 8.07 5.07
CA PRO A 454 -0.94 9.48 4.90
C PRO A 454 -1.72 10.06 3.70
N ASN A 455 -2.13 11.32 3.82
CA ASN A 455 -2.82 12.08 2.78
C ASN A 455 -2.44 13.56 2.86
N GLY A 456 -1.35 13.93 2.18
CA GLY A 456 -0.67 15.19 2.45
C GLY A 456 -0.23 15.22 3.92
N ASP A 457 -0.55 16.32 4.61
CA ASP A 457 -0.29 16.46 6.05
C ASP A 457 -1.35 15.75 6.92
N SER A 458 -2.42 15.23 6.33
CA SER A 458 -3.52 14.61 7.07
C SER A 458 -3.46 13.07 7.09
N VAL A 459 -4.37 12.47 7.85
CA VAL A 459 -4.57 11.00 7.87
C VAL A 459 -5.86 10.59 7.18
N LEU A 460 -5.84 9.38 6.63
CA LEU A 460 -7.01 8.69 6.12
C LEU A 460 -7.17 7.32 6.78
N VAL A 461 -8.40 6.99 7.15
CA VAL A 461 -8.82 5.69 7.66
C VAL A 461 -9.97 5.20 6.80
N PRO A 462 -9.77 4.17 5.95
CA PRO A 462 -10.82 3.55 5.14
C PRO A 462 -12.07 3.17 5.95
N LEU A 463 -13.28 3.42 5.45
CA LEU A 463 -14.50 3.08 6.22
C LEU A 463 -14.68 1.56 6.42
N VAL A 464 -14.12 0.74 5.54
CA VAL A 464 -14.22 -0.72 5.62
C VAL A 464 -13.73 -1.28 6.96
N TRP A 465 -12.80 -0.60 7.64
CA TRP A 465 -12.25 -1.00 8.94
C TRP A 465 -13.29 -1.18 10.04
N TRP A 466 -14.36 -0.39 10.01
CA TRP A 466 -15.35 -0.34 11.09
C TRP A 466 -16.79 -0.51 10.63
N PHE A 467 -17.07 -0.35 9.33
CA PHE A 467 -18.42 -0.61 8.79
C PHE A 467 -18.74 -2.09 8.64
N ARG A 468 -17.73 -2.94 8.41
CA ARG A 468 -17.91 -4.39 8.32
C ARG A 468 -18.58 -4.97 9.57
N ASP A 469 -18.15 -4.52 10.73
CA ASP A 469 -18.61 -5.05 12.00
C ASP A 469 -19.71 -4.12 12.55
N GLN A 470 -20.98 -4.52 12.38
CA GLN A 470 -22.12 -3.77 12.90
C GLN A 470 -22.04 -3.51 14.40
N LYS A 471 -21.44 -4.43 15.18
CA LYS A 471 -21.25 -4.25 16.61
C LYS A 471 -20.23 -3.14 16.87
N ARG A 472 -19.11 -3.10 16.13
CA ARG A 472 -18.14 -2.00 16.21
C ARG A 472 -18.77 -0.67 15.79
N ARG A 473 -19.46 -0.62 14.66
CA ARG A 473 -20.19 0.59 14.21
C ARG A 473 -21.10 1.13 15.31
N LYS A 474 -21.91 0.27 15.95
CA LYS A 474 -22.79 0.66 17.06
C LYS A 474 -22.01 1.18 18.27
N VAL A 475 -20.91 0.53 18.64
CA VAL A 475 -20.06 0.95 19.76
C VAL A 475 -19.41 2.32 19.49
N LEU A 476 -18.87 2.53 18.29
CA LEU A 476 -18.27 3.81 17.90
C LEU A 476 -19.33 4.92 17.86
N ALA A 477 -20.50 4.65 17.28
CA ALA A 477 -21.61 5.60 17.25
C ALA A 477 -22.09 5.96 18.65
N GLN A 478 -22.11 4.99 19.58
CA GLN A 478 -22.45 5.26 20.98
C GLN A 478 -21.41 6.14 21.66
N LYS A 479 -20.11 5.86 21.49
CA LYS A 479 -19.04 6.68 22.08
C LYS A 479 -19.01 8.10 21.52
N ALA A 480 -19.25 8.29 20.22
CA ALA A 480 -19.35 9.64 19.68
C ALA A 480 -20.58 10.39 20.20
N ARG A 481 -21.70 9.69 20.43
CA ARG A 481 -22.88 10.27 21.07
C ARG A 481 -22.63 10.72 22.51
N GLU A 482 -21.73 10.07 23.25
CA GLU A 482 -21.29 10.55 24.58
C GLU A 482 -20.58 11.91 24.51
N LEU A 483 -20.00 12.24 23.35
CA LEU A 483 -19.39 13.55 23.06
C LEU A 483 -20.38 14.52 22.38
N ASN A 484 -21.64 14.11 22.24
CA ASN A 484 -22.67 14.79 21.48
C ASN A 484 -22.23 15.11 20.03
N ILE A 485 -21.52 14.15 19.41
CA ILE A 485 -21.09 14.17 18.02
C ILE A 485 -21.77 13.02 17.27
N SER A 486 -22.37 13.32 16.11
CA SER A 486 -22.94 12.32 15.22
C SER A 486 -21.87 11.76 14.28
N LEU A 487 -21.50 10.48 14.43
CA LEU A 487 -20.63 9.82 13.43
C LEU A 487 -21.31 9.67 12.08
N GLU A 488 -22.62 9.41 12.07
CA GLU A 488 -23.41 9.33 10.83
C GLU A 488 -23.48 10.70 10.15
N GLY A 489 -23.50 11.79 10.93
CA GLY A 489 -23.41 13.15 10.42
C GLY A 489 -22.01 13.52 9.90
N LEU A 490 -20.94 12.85 10.36
CA LEU A 490 -19.55 13.08 9.90
C LEU A 490 -19.17 12.21 8.70
N LEU A 491 -19.57 10.94 8.76
CA LEU A 491 -19.22 9.85 7.85
C LEU A 491 -20.53 9.11 7.52
N PRO A 492 -21.43 9.73 6.75
CA PRO A 492 -22.72 9.14 6.40
C PRO A 492 -22.55 7.81 5.69
N ASP A 493 -23.55 6.93 5.86
CA ASP A 493 -23.56 5.65 5.19
C ASP A 493 -23.69 5.88 3.67
N PRO A 494 -22.72 5.45 2.86
CA PRO A 494 -22.77 5.61 1.41
C PRO A 494 -24.05 5.03 0.78
N ALA A 495 -24.61 3.94 1.32
CA ALA A 495 -25.85 3.38 0.80
C ALA A 495 -27.06 4.30 1.07
N ASP A 496 -27.10 4.90 2.27
CA ASP A 496 -28.16 5.83 2.65
C ASP A 496 -28.09 7.13 1.83
N LEU A 497 -26.88 7.60 1.50
CA LEU A 497 -26.67 8.78 0.66
C LEU A 497 -27.29 8.63 -0.74
N LEU A 498 -27.17 7.46 -1.35
CA LEU A 498 -27.65 7.22 -2.71
C LEU A 498 -29.16 7.00 -2.78
N GLN A 499 -29.74 6.45 -1.71
CA GLN A 499 -31.19 6.27 -1.59
C GLN A 499 -31.89 7.55 -1.10
N ALA A 500 -31.13 8.58 -0.71
CA ALA A 500 -31.65 9.82 -0.18
C ALA A 500 -32.53 10.56 -1.21
N PRO A 501 -33.78 10.92 -0.88
CA PRO A 501 -34.58 11.77 -1.74
C PRO A 501 -33.95 13.16 -1.85
N LEU A 502 -33.99 13.75 -3.06
CA LEU A 502 -33.55 15.13 -3.35
C LEU A 502 -34.15 16.18 -2.39
N GLN A 503 -35.30 15.87 -1.78
CA GLN A 503 -35.94 16.66 -0.74
C GLN A 503 -36.12 15.80 0.52
N GLY A 504 -35.10 15.76 1.36
CA GLY A 504 -35.11 15.03 2.64
C GLY A 504 -34.04 15.53 3.61
N PRO A 505 -33.98 15.00 4.84
CA PRO A 505 -32.92 15.31 5.81
C PRO A 505 -31.51 14.93 5.33
N LEU A 506 -31.43 14.10 4.29
CA LEU A 506 -30.19 13.74 3.58
C LEU A 506 -29.96 14.59 2.31
N SER A 507 -30.75 15.66 2.09
CA SER A 507 -30.51 16.60 0.99
C SER A 507 -29.17 17.33 1.16
N ARG A 508 -28.55 17.72 0.04
CA ARG A 508 -27.19 18.33 0.00
C ARG A 508 -26.99 19.42 1.08
N GLY A 509 -28.00 20.25 1.35
CA GLY A 509 -27.91 21.35 2.33
C GLY A 509 -27.90 20.87 3.78
N THR A 510 -28.83 20.00 4.17
CA THR A 510 -28.96 19.51 5.55
C THR A 510 -27.76 18.64 5.96
N LEU A 511 -27.33 17.74 5.08
CA LEU A 511 -26.16 16.90 5.30
C LEU A 511 -24.88 17.74 5.41
N TRP A 512 -24.78 18.81 4.63
CA TRP A 512 -23.69 19.76 4.70
C TRP A 512 -23.63 20.47 6.06
N GLU A 513 -24.75 21.00 6.54
CA GLU A 513 -24.84 21.64 7.86
C GLU A 513 -24.39 20.71 8.99
N GLU A 514 -24.86 19.45 8.98
CA GLU A 514 -24.46 18.43 9.94
C GLU A 514 -22.97 18.12 9.89
N GLN A 515 -22.39 17.92 8.70
CA GLN A 515 -20.97 17.62 8.59
C GLN A 515 -20.12 18.75 9.15
N VAL A 516 -20.47 20.02 8.89
CA VAL A 516 -19.66 21.14 9.35
C VAL A 516 -19.68 21.27 10.87
N CYS A 517 -20.85 21.25 11.51
CA CYS A 517 -20.91 21.40 12.96
C CYS A 517 -20.27 20.22 13.69
N ASN A 518 -20.50 18.99 13.22
CA ASN A 518 -19.87 17.81 13.82
C ASN A 518 -18.34 17.78 13.57
N ALA A 519 -17.85 18.25 12.42
CA ALA A 519 -16.42 18.31 12.14
C ALA A 519 -15.70 19.31 13.05
N LEU A 520 -16.32 20.48 13.28
CA LEU A 520 -15.82 21.47 14.22
C LEU A 520 -15.76 20.92 15.65
N ALA A 521 -16.84 20.32 16.13
CA ALA A 521 -16.89 19.70 17.46
C ALA A 521 -15.83 18.56 17.61
N ALA A 522 -15.70 17.71 16.60
CA ALA A 522 -14.70 16.64 16.58
C ALA A 522 -13.27 17.17 16.58
N ARG A 523 -12.96 18.23 15.82
CA ARG A 523 -11.62 18.87 15.86
C ARG A 523 -11.31 19.49 17.22
N PHE A 524 -12.29 20.14 17.86
CA PHE A 524 -12.12 20.65 19.22
C PHE A 524 -11.81 19.53 20.21
N TYR A 525 -12.52 18.41 20.11
CA TYR A 525 -12.27 17.26 20.96
C TYR A 525 -10.87 16.65 20.74
N LEU A 526 -10.48 16.45 19.49
CA LEU A 526 -9.14 15.96 19.14
C LEU A 526 -8.03 16.91 19.60
N TYR A 527 -8.23 18.23 19.50
CA TYR A 527 -7.31 19.22 20.03
C TYR A 527 -7.13 19.08 21.54
N CYS A 528 -8.23 18.92 22.29
CA CYS A 528 -8.15 18.71 23.74
C CYS A 528 -7.39 17.42 24.06
N LEU A 529 -7.69 16.32 23.35
CA LEU A 529 -7.03 15.03 23.53
C LEU A 529 -5.53 15.07 23.21
N ALA A 530 -5.15 15.72 22.10
CA ALA A 530 -3.76 15.88 21.68
C ALA A 530 -2.97 16.73 22.68
N ALA A 531 -3.60 17.75 23.26
CA ALA A 531 -3.00 18.63 24.25
C ALA A 531 -3.10 18.10 25.70
N HIS A 532 -3.63 16.90 25.92
CA HIS A 532 -3.92 16.34 27.25
C HIS A 532 -4.77 17.26 28.15
N LYS A 533 -5.75 17.95 27.57
CA LYS A 533 -6.65 18.88 28.26
C LYS A 533 -8.05 18.29 28.42
N THR A 534 -8.73 18.71 29.49
CA THR A 534 -10.14 18.37 29.71
C THR A 534 -11.05 19.28 28.87
N PRO A 535 -11.95 18.75 28.02
CA PRO A 535 -12.78 19.57 27.13
C PRO A 535 -13.62 20.63 27.85
N CYS A 536 -14.24 20.30 28.99
CA CYS A 536 -15.14 21.21 29.71
C CYS A 536 -14.46 22.46 30.27
N ASP A 537 -13.15 22.40 30.50
CA ASP A 537 -12.37 23.49 31.09
C ASP A 537 -11.48 24.22 30.07
N THR A 538 -11.57 23.82 28.80
CA THR A 538 -10.68 24.30 27.74
C THR A 538 -11.38 25.30 26.83
N TYR A 539 -10.81 26.50 26.74
CA TYR A 539 -11.05 27.42 25.63
C TYR A 539 -9.86 27.39 24.68
N ALA A 540 -10.05 26.78 23.51
CA ALA A 540 -9.03 26.70 22.47
C ALA A 540 -9.11 27.94 21.56
N PRO A 541 -7.99 28.51 21.08
CA PRO A 541 -8.06 29.52 20.02
C PRO A 541 -8.81 28.97 18.81
N PHE A 542 -9.71 29.75 18.20
CA PHE A 542 -10.55 29.25 17.09
C PHE A 542 -9.68 28.70 15.95
N LEU A 543 -8.57 29.39 15.65
CA LEU A 543 -7.66 29.05 14.55
C LEU A 543 -6.87 27.75 14.76
N GLU A 544 -6.72 27.27 16.00
CA GLU A 544 -6.19 25.93 16.27
C GLU A 544 -7.17 24.83 15.85
N ILE A 545 -8.47 25.13 15.96
CA ILE A 545 -9.54 24.20 15.58
C ILE A 545 -9.83 24.27 14.08
N TYR A 546 -9.77 25.46 13.48
CA TYR A 546 -9.90 25.66 12.04
C TYR A 546 -8.65 26.35 11.46
N PRO A 547 -7.66 25.57 11.00
CA PRO A 547 -6.48 26.13 10.37
C PRO A 547 -6.83 26.72 9.00
N THR A 548 -6.32 27.91 8.71
CA THR A 548 -6.56 28.62 7.44
C THR A 548 -5.33 29.40 7.01
N THR A 549 -5.10 29.44 5.71
CA THR A 549 -4.11 30.33 5.07
C THR A 549 -4.74 31.62 4.54
N ASP A 550 -6.06 31.78 4.67
CA ASP A 550 -6.77 33.01 4.32
C ASP A 550 -6.52 34.10 5.38
N ASN A 551 -5.76 35.13 5.01
CA ASN A 551 -5.39 36.24 5.89
C ASN A 551 -6.60 37.01 6.44
N HIS A 552 -7.67 37.17 5.63
CA HIS A 552 -8.86 37.90 6.07
C HIS A 552 -9.62 37.09 7.12
N LEU A 553 -9.91 35.82 6.83
CA LEU A 553 -10.55 34.92 7.77
C LEU A 553 -9.72 34.76 9.06
N HIS A 554 -8.40 34.66 8.95
CA HIS A 554 -7.50 34.66 10.09
C HIS A 554 -7.74 35.91 10.96
N SER A 555 -7.72 37.10 10.36
CA SER A 555 -7.93 38.37 11.08
C SER A 555 -9.30 38.50 11.75
N VAL A 556 -10.31 37.78 11.23
CA VAL A 556 -11.68 37.73 11.79
C VAL A 556 -11.76 36.77 12.96
N LEU A 557 -11.11 35.60 12.87
CA LEU A 557 -11.22 34.53 13.85
C LEU A 557 -10.18 34.60 14.99
N GLU A 558 -9.05 35.29 14.80
CA GLU A 558 -7.96 35.39 15.79
C GLU A 558 -8.38 35.93 17.16
N GLN A 559 -9.43 36.76 17.19
CA GLN A 559 -9.98 37.37 18.40
C GLN A 559 -10.86 36.42 19.23
N PHE A 560 -11.09 35.19 18.77
CA PHE A 560 -12.01 34.25 19.38
C PHE A 560 -11.33 32.98 19.90
N SER A 561 -11.87 32.50 21.01
CA SER A 561 -11.61 31.16 21.54
C SER A 561 -12.92 30.38 21.65
N VAL A 562 -12.85 29.06 21.66
CA VAL A 562 -14.00 28.16 21.59
C VAL A 562 -13.92 27.09 22.67
N CYS A 563 -15.08 26.74 23.23
CA CYS A 563 -15.25 25.59 24.11
C CYS A 563 -16.50 24.85 23.62
N TRP A 564 -16.29 23.75 22.92
CA TRP A 564 -17.36 22.93 22.33
C TRP A 564 -17.53 21.61 23.07
N SER A 565 -17.39 21.64 24.41
CA SER A 565 -17.45 20.44 25.25
C SER A 565 -18.79 19.72 25.19
N ASP A 566 -19.84 20.44 24.81
CA ASP A 566 -21.21 19.93 24.76
C ASP A 566 -21.57 19.49 23.32
N GLY A 567 -20.60 19.46 22.39
CA GLY A 567 -20.76 18.96 21.03
C GLY A 567 -21.72 19.77 20.17
N VAL A 568 -22.69 19.10 19.55
CA VAL A 568 -23.68 19.68 18.63
C VAL A 568 -25.08 19.55 19.19
N GLU A 569 -25.81 20.66 19.27
CA GLU A 569 -27.20 20.71 19.73
C GLU A 569 -28.14 20.94 18.54
N TYR A 570 -29.24 20.19 18.50
CA TYR A 570 -30.33 20.38 17.53
C TYR A 570 -31.54 20.93 18.30
N PRO A 571 -31.77 22.25 18.27
CA PRO A 571 -32.76 22.87 19.14
C PRO A 571 -34.19 22.58 18.65
N ASP A 572 -35.13 22.57 19.60
CA ASP A 572 -36.58 22.40 19.33
C ASP A 572 -37.21 23.66 18.71
N GLU A 573 -36.60 24.83 18.94
CA GLU A 573 -36.93 26.11 18.33
C GLU A 573 -35.75 26.66 17.52
N GLU A 574 -36.02 27.49 16.51
CA GLU A 574 -34.96 28.07 15.67
C GLU A 574 -34.01 28.92 16.52
N ALA A 575 -32.75 28.49 16.63
CA ALA A 575 -31.75 29.18 17.42
C ALA A 575 -31.36 30.52 16.80
N SER A 576 -31.05 31.47 17.68
CA SER A 576 -30.70 32.85 17.30
C SER A 576 -29.45 33.33 18.03
N VAL A 577 -28.79 34.35 17.48
CA VAL A 577 -27.65 35.03 18.11
C VAL A 577 -28.00 35.73 19.43
N LEU A 578 -29.30 35.89 19.71
CA LEU A 578 -29.82 36.46 20.97
C LEU A 578 -29.98 35.42 22.07
N ASP A 579 -29.83 34.13 21.74
CA ASP A 579 -29.94 33.07 22.73
C ASP A 579 -28.81 33.14 23.75
N ARG A 580 -29.06 32.56 24.94
CA ARG A 580 -28.00 32.35 25.92
C ARG A 580 -26.91 31.46 25.31
N VAL A 581 -25.68 31.96 25.32
CA VAL A 581 -24.52 31.26 24.75
C VAL A 581 -24.14 30.07 25.62
N GLY A 582 -24.26 28.87 25.06
CA GLY A 582 -23.80 27.61 25.65
C GLY A 582 -22.43 27.17 25.16
N LYS A 583 -22.10 25.89 25.35
CA LYS A 583 -20.88 25.24 24.83
C LYS A 583 -21.17 24.21 23.73
N ALA A 584 -22.37 24.22 23.16
CA ALA A 584 -22.73 23.41 22.00
C ALA A 584 -22.89 24.28 20.75
N ILE A 585 -22.43 23.78 19.60
CA ILE A 585 -22.75 24.38 18.31
C ILE A 585 -24.21 24.08 18.02
N LYS A 586 -25.06 25.10 17.85
CA LYS A 586 -26.47 24.89 17.53
C LYS A 586 -26.64 24.75 16.02
N CYS A 587 -27.35 23.72 15.59
CA CYS A 587 -27.60 23.42 14.18
C CYS A 587 -29.11 23.47 13.88
N ASN A 588 -29.52 24.44 13.07
CA ASN A 588 -30.92 24.70 12.73
C ASN A 588 -31.46 23.82 11.58
N LYS A 589 -30.82 22.68 11.31
CA LYS A 589 -31.15 21.76 10.20
C LYS A 589 -32.63 21.36 10.11
N ASN A 590 -33.33 21.33 11.25
CA ASN A 590 -34.72 20.92 11.34
C ASN A 590 -35.70 22.01 10.87
N PHE A 591 -35.22 23.24 10.66
CA PHE A 591 -36.05 24.39 10.30
C PHE A 591 -35.93 24.70 8.81
N LYS A 592 -37.01 24.43 8.08
CA LYS A 592 -37.13 24.81 6.66
C LYS A 592 -37.07 26.33 6.56
N SER A 593 -35.89 26.85 6.26
CA SER A 593 -35.56 28.27 6.11
C SER A 593 -35.13 29.03 7.37
N ALA A 594 -34.35 28.38 8.22
CA ALA A 594 -33.63 29.07 9.29
C ALA A 594 -32.92 30.35 8.78
N HIS A 595 -32.90 31.40 9.58
CA HIS A 595 -32.20 32.65 9.26
C HIS A 595 -30.68 32.44 9.19
N HIS A 596 -30.17 31.62 10.11
CA HIS A 596 -28.80 31.12 10.14
C HIS A 596 -28.85 29.60 10.27
N ASP A 597 -27.99 28.91 9.53
CA ASP A 597 -27.99 27.45 9.51
C ASP A 597 -27.27 26.92 10.77
N LEU A 598 -26.20 27.60 11.21
CA LEU A 598 -25.44 27.27 12.41
C LEU A 598 -25.21 28.50 13.31
N LEU A 599 -25.16 28.27 14.62
CA LEU A 599 -24.75 29.26 15.63
C LEU A 599 -23.55 28.68 16.39
N ILE A 600 -22.38 29.27 16.19
CA ILE A 600 -21.11 28.79 16.74
C ILE A 600 -20.79 29.59 18.01
N PRO A 601 -20.81 28.98 19.21
CA PRO A 601 -20.50 29.69 20.44
C PRO A 601 -19.01 29.99 20.49
N VAL A 602 -18.68 31.24 20.81
CA VAL A 602 -17.31 31.72 20.95
C VAL A 602 -17.17 32.59 22.20
N LYS A 603 -15.94 32.72 22.67
CA LYS A 603 -15.52 33.67 23.68
C LYS A 603 -14.53 34.64 23.07
N ARG A 604 -14.87 35.93 23.08
CA ARG A 604 -13.96 37.01 22.68
C ARG A 604 -12.79 37.07 23.66
N ILE A 605 -11.56 36.99 23.14
CA ILE A 605 -10.35 36.86 23.96
C ILE A 605 -10.13 38.11 24.81
N GLU A 606 -10.26 39.30 24.21
CA GLU A 606 -9.98 40.58 24.87
C GLU A 606 -10.95 40.88 26.03
N THR A 607 -12.25 40.62 25.83
CA THR A 607 -13.30 41.01 26.77
C THR A 607 -13.78 39.85 27.65
N GLY A 608 -13.49 38.60 27.26
CA GLY A 608 -14.06 37.40 27.87
C GLY A 608 -15.54 37.20 27.60
N GLN A 609 -16.18 38.05 26.79
CA GLN A 609 -17.61 37.99 26.49
C GLN A 609 -17.93 36.75 25.65
N LEU A 610 -19.01 36.06 26.03
CA LEU A 610 -19.57 34.96 25.25
C LEU A 610 -20.56 35.51 24.22
N GLU A 611 -20.43 35.07 22.97
CA GLU A 611 -21.31 35.44 21.86
C GLU A 611 -21.44 34.29 20.85
N TYR A 612 -22.42 34.39 19.96
CA TYR A 612 -22.56 33.46 18.82
C TYR A 612 -22.02 34.12 17.55
N ILE A 613 -21.19 33.37 16.81
CA ILE A 613 -20.95 33.61 15.40
C ILE A 613 -22.06 32.93 14.61
N ALA A 614 -22.76 33.69 13.77
CA ALA A 614 -23.74 33.13 12.84
C ALA A 614 -23.03 32.51 11.64
N ALA A 615 -23.51 31.35 11.17
CA ALA A 615 -22.97 30.71 10.00
C ALA A 615 -24.06 30.32 8.98
N GLN A 616 -23.73 30.49 7.70
CA GLN A 616 -24.57 30.07 6.58
C GLN A 616 -23.84 29.05 5.72
N CYS A 617 -24.47 27.90 5.55
CA CYS A 617 -23.94 26.68 4.96
C CYS A 617 -24.54 26.52 3.55
N ARG A 618 -23.83 26.99 2.51
CA ARG A 618 -24.36 27.02 1.14
C ARG A 618 -23.69 25.97 0.25
N TYR A 619 -24.39 24.85 0.06
CA TYR A 619 -24.06 23.85 -0.98
C TYR A 619 -25.32 23.20 -1.62
N GLY A 620 -26.52 23.71 -1.30
CA GLY A 620 -27.80 23.24 -1.85
C GLY A 620 -28.31 24.11 -3.01
N SER A 621 -29.43 23.70 -3.62
CA SER A 621 -30.12 24.48 -4.67
C SER A 621 -30.27 25.95 -4.24
N PRO A 622 -29.92 26.92 -5.10
CA PRO A 622 -30.08 28.34 -4.78
C PRO A 622 -31.51 28.59 -4.33
N LYS A 623 -31.68 29.12 -3.10
CA LYS A 623 -32.99 29.62 -2.70
C LYS A 623 -33.41 30.68 -3.71
N THR A 624 -34.65 30.59 -4.17
CA THR A 624 -35.15 31.60 -5.12
C THR A 624 -35.15 32.96 -4.43
N VAL A 625 -35.09 34.05 -5.18
CA VAL A 625 -35.21 35.41 -4.63
C VAL A 625 -36.47 35.54 -3.77
N THR A 626 -37.55 34.87 -4.19
CA THR A 626 -38.81 34.79 -3.43
C THR A 626 -38.64 34.10 -2.08
N ASP A 627 -37.88 33.00 -2.02
CA ASP A 627 -37.61 32.28 -0.78
C ASP A 627 -36.66 33.06 0.12
N LEU A 628 -35.60 33.64 -0.43
CA LEU A 628 -34.67 34.50 0.32
C LEU A 628 -35.37 35.73 0.93
N THR A 629 -36.31 36.32 0.18
CA THR A 629 -37.14 37.44 0.65
C THR A 629 -38.16 37.01 1.69
N LYS A 630 -38.85 35.87 1.50
CA LYS A 630 -39.80 35.30 2.47
C LYS A 630 -39.14 34.92 3.78
N THR A 631 -37.89 34.48 3.72
CA THR A 631 -37.14 33.89 4.85
C THR A 631 -36.16 34.89 5.46
N CYS A 632 -36.20 36.15 5.00
CA CYS A 632 -35.35 37.25 5.48
C CYS A 632 -33.85 36.97 5.37
N GLN A 633 -33.42 36.03 4.54
CA GLN A 633 -32.00 35.69 4.40
C GLN A 633 -31.20 36.75 3.62
N ASP A 634 -31.87 37.59 2.84
CA ASP A 634 -31.26 38.76 2.18
C ASP A 634 -31.04 39.95 3.14
N LYS A 635 -31.64 39.90 4.33
CA LYS A 635 -31.69 41.03 5.27
C LYS A 635 -31.20 40.57 6.63
N THR A 636 -29.94 40.87 6.93
CA THR A 636 -29.29 40.65 8.23
C THR A 636 -29.78 41.66 9.30
N ARG A 637 -31.10 41.77 9.50
CA ARG A 637 -31.72 42.36 10.72
C ARG A 637 -33.23 42.04 10.79
N LYS A 638 -33.74 41.97 12.02
CA LYS A 638 -35.06 42.53 12.36
C LYS A 638 -34.86 43.92 12.98
N PRO A 639 -35.64 44.91 12.55
CA PRO A 639 -36.65 45.43 13.46
C PRO A 639 -38.03 45.53 12.78
N ARG A 640 -39.08 45.30 13.57
CA ARG A 640 -40.44 45.80 13.32
C ARG A 640 -40.56 47.08 14.17
N THR A 641 -41.19 48.18 13.79
CA THR A 641 -42.12 48.55 12.70
C THR A 641 -42.02 50.08 12.69
N SER A 642 -41.87 50.73 11.53
CA SER A 642 -41.88 52.21 11.31
C SER A 642 -40.56 52.98 11.11
N ASP A 643 -39.58 52.48 10.34
CA ASP A 643 -38.48 53.38 9.89
C ASP A 643 -38.21 53.34 8.37
N PRO A 644 -38.36 54.48 7.68
CA PRO A 644 -37.95 54.68 6.29
C PRO A 644 -36.58 55.37 6.25
N SER A 645 -35.49 54.65 6.48
CA SER A 645 -34.17 55.10 6.03
C SER A 645 -33.21 53.92 5.82
N SER A 646 -32.46 54.02 4.72
CA SER A 646 -31.56 53.02 4.16
C SER A 646 -30.20 53.00 4.85
N GLU A 647 -30.16 52.82 6.16
CA GLU A 647 -28.91 52.47 6.84
C GLU A 647 -28.88 50.97 7.06
N VAL A 648 -27.86 50.33 6.47
CA VAL A 648 -27.66 48.90 6.62
C VAL A 648 -27.57 48.62 8.11
N PRO A 649 -28.44 47.74 8.59
CA PRO A 649 -28.48 47.45 10.00
C PRO A 649 -27.16 46.92 10.56
N ASP A 650 -26.75 47.50 11.69
CA ASP A 650 -25.53 47.15 12.42
C ASP A 650 -25.56 45.66 12.81
N MET A 651 -24.59 44.88 12.32
CA MET A 651 -24.40 43.50 12.75
C MET A 651 -23.45 43.52 13.95
N THR A 652 -24.00 43.26 15.12
CA THR A 652 -23.19 43.15 16.35
C THR A 652 -22.24 41.94 16.28
N ASN A 653 -22.64 40.87 15.59
CA ASN A 653 -21.95 39.58 15.58
C ASN A 653 -21.31 39.29 14.21
N VAL A 654 -20.35 38.37 14.18
CA VAL A 654 -19.70 37.91 12.94
C VAL A 654 -20.63 36.94 12.19
N LEU A 655 -20.66 37.09 10.86
CA LEU A 655 -21.30 36.13 9.94
C LEU A 655 -20.23 35.37 9.13
N LEU A 656 -20.24 34.05 9.22
CA LEU A 656 -19.43 33.17 8.39
C LEU A 656 -20.27 32.56 7.27
N GLN A 657 -19.84 32.75 6.03
CA GLN A 657 -20.41 31.98 4.92
C GLN A 657 -19.51 30.79 4.62
N ILE A 658 -20.06 29.61 4.86
CA ILE A 658 -19.41 28.32 4.68
C ILE A 658 -19.80 27.77 3.31
N CYS A 659 -18.84 27.75 2.39
CA CYS A 659 -19.07 27.36 0.99
C CYS A 659 -17.78 26.86 0.33
N SER A 660 -17.89 26.39 -0.92
CA SER A 660 -16.70 26.05 -1.71
C SER A 660 -15.93 27.30 -2.14
N THR A 661 -14.60 27.18 -2.31
CA THR A 661 -13.72 28.28 -2.74
C THR A 661 -14.18 28.95 -4.05
N SER A 662 -14.75 28.17 -4.97
CA SER A 662 -15.28 28.62 -6.27
C SER A 662 -16.59 29.41 -6.17
N GLU A 663 -17.41 29.17 -5.16
CA GLU A 663 -18.68 29.87 -4.95
C GLU A 663 -18.49 31.14 -4.12
N GLY A 664 -17.61 31.10 -3.12
CA GLY A 664 -17.30 32.27 -2.29
C GLY A 664 -16.55 33.38 -3.02
N THR A 665 -15.86 33.06 -4.11
CA THR A 665 -15.12 34.04 -4.93
C THR A 665 -16.00 34.86 -5.86
N GLN A 666 -17.28 34.50 -6.04
CA GLN A 666 -18.20 35.32 -6.82
C GLN A 666 -18.60 36.60 -6.06
N LYS A 667 -17.91 37.68 -6.44
CA LYS A 667 -18.32 39.10 -6.36
C LYS A 667 -18.15 39.83 -5.03
N PHE A 668 -16.90 40.05 -4.63
CA PHE A 668 -16.52 41.22 -3.81
C PHE A 668 -16.45 42.48 -4.68
N GLN A 669 -17.61 43.07 -4.93
CA GLN A 669 -17.66 44.43 -5.47
C GLN A 669 -17.50 45.41 -4.31
N LYS A 670 -16.42 46.22 -4.34
CA LYS A 670 -16.11 47.26 -3.32
C LYS A 670 -17.27 48.21 -3.02
N ALA A 671 -18.22 48.34 -3.94
CA ALA A 671 -19.40 49.20 -3.80
C ALA A 671 -20.58 48.55 -3.02
N THR A 672 -20.41 47.34 -2.48
CA THR A 672 -21.50 46.62 -1.78
C THR A 672 -21.39 46.76 -0.25
N PRO A 673 -22.53 46.71 0.48
CA PRO A 673 -22.55 46.64 1.94
C PRO A 673 -21.70 45.52 2.55
N TRP A 674 -21.42 44.47 1.79
CA TRP A 674 -20.57 43.35 2.20
C TRP A 674 -19.09 43.71 2.31
N ALA A 675 -18.61 44.64 1.47
CA ALA A 675 -17.22 45.12 1.54
C ALA A 675 -16.94 45.85 2.86
N LYS A 676 -17.85 46.75 3.27
CA LYS A 676 -17.76 47.43 4.57
C LYS A 676 -17.75 46.44 5.74
N ARG A 677 -18.60 45.42 5.71
CA ARG A 677 -18.65 44.38 6.75
C ARG A 677 -17.40 43.50 6.80
N GLN A 678 -16.68 43.33 5.69
CA GLN A 678 -15.37 42.69 5.71
C GLN A 678 -14.31 43.60 6.31
N GLU A 679 -14.26 44.87 5.92
CA GLU A 679 -13.36 45.87 6.51
C GLU A 679 -13.54 45.95 8.03
N GLU A 680 -14.78 45.84 8.52
CA GLU A 680 -15.14 45.81 9.94
C GLU A 680 -14.95 44.43 10.61
N LYS A 681 -14.42 43.43 9.90
CA LYS A 681 -14.22 42.05 10.38
C LYS A 681 -15.52 41.37 10.87
N LYS A 682 -16.68 41.76 10.34
CA LYS A 682 -18.01 41.21 10.66
C LYS A 682 -18.51 40.17 9.66
N TYR A 683 -17.79 39.94 8.57
CA TYR A 683 -18.12 38.93 7.58
C TYR A 683 -16.86 38.25 7.04
N SER A 684 -16.91 36.92 6.89
CA SER A 684 -15.85 36.16 6.22
C SER A 684 -16.35 34.88 5.57
N LEU A 685 -15.51 34.29 4.73
CA LEU A 685 -15.74 33.02 4.07
C LEU A 685 -14.94 31.92 4.75
N MET A 686 -15.57 30.77 4.96
CA MET A 686 -14.94 29.59 5.54
C MET A 686 -15.09 28.42 4.57
N ASN A 687 -13.98 27.72 4.29
CA ASN A 687 -13.93 26.62 3.33
C ASN A 687 -13.72 25.29 4.04
N CYS A 688 -14.77 24.45 4.06
CA CYS A 688 -14.71 23.19 4.79
C CYS A 688 -13.81 22.12 4.16
N LYS A 689 -13.16 22.37 3.00
CA LYS A 689 -12.03 21.54 2.52
C LYS A 689 -10.94 21.37 3.57
N ALA A 690 -10.76 22.34 4.46
CA ALA A 690 -9.75 22.28 5.52
C ALA A 690 -10.10 21.29 6.63
N ILE A 691 -11.39 20.98 6.85
CA ILE A 691 -11.86 20.24 8.02
C ILE A 691 -12.76 19.04 7.71
N ILE A 692 -13.11 18.78 6.45
CA ILE A 692 -13.93 17.62 6.05
C ILE A 692 -13.13 16.80 5.03
N ALA A 693 -12.80 15.54 5.38
CA ALA A 693 -12.03 14.65 4.50
C ALA A 693 -12.82 14.24 3.25
N GLN A 694 -14.09 13.87 3.46
CA GLN A 694 -14.95 13.26 2.43
C GLN A 694 -15.79 14.29 1.65
N LEU A 695 -15.32 15.54 1.60
CA LEU A 695 -16.02 16.64 0.97
C LEU A 695 -16.44 16.36 -0.48
N HIS A 696 -15.60 15.65 -1.24
CA HIS A 696 -15.84 15.34 -2.66
C HIS A 696 -17.16 14.59 -2.87
N MET A 697 -17.58 13.74 -1.92
CA MET A 697 -18.85 13.01 -1.99
C MET A 697 -20.05 13.94 -1.98
N LEU A 698 -20.01 15.00 -1.17
CA LEU A 698 -21.07 16.01 -1.15
C LEU A 698 -21.14 16.85 -2.43
N ARG A 699 -20.09 16.81 -3.26
CA ARG A 699 -20.06 17.50 -4.55
C ARG A 699 -20.69 16.70 -5.67
N ILE A 700 -20.77 15.38 -5.51
CA ILE A 700 -21.26 14.43 -6.50
C ILE A 700 -22.77 14.23 -6.33
N LEU A 701 -23.23 14.05 -5.08
CA LEU A 701 -24.65 14.18 -4.71
C LEU A 701 -25.18 15.51 -5.13
#